data_AF-A0A954B4U7-F1
#
_entry.id   AF-A0A954B4U7-F1
#
_cell.length_a   1.000
_cell.length_b   1.000
_cell.length_c   1.000
_cell.angle_alpha   90.00
_cell.angle_beta   90.00
_cell.angle_gamma   90.00
#
_symmetry.space_group_name_H-M   'P 1'
#
loop_
_entity.id
_entity.type
_entity.pdbx_description
1 polymer ?
#
loop_
_entity_poly.entity_id
_entity_poly.type
_entity_poly.pdbx_seq_one_letter_code
_entity_poly.pdbx_strand_id
1 'polypeptide(L)'
;PQYALKHTLAALGVERHDVPMLKFEDEKGRARRVLMREALAPAEKTADWIARLTAIGGEAFVKSGANGLRLLETATEDEEATAIALMLREKLEEPSGNAAVVTPDASLARRIEAKLARWGIEPSVSHGAPLRETDAGRLIALLCELALDPAEPVALAALLKHPRVGVAGDAYGYTILEHEALRGARRHHSLADLANLGERDPNKPVKNWPRARAIVEALTQALAPLTKIMSQKNVTLAAFADALTQAGEGLTKYDVWQGRDGEVASRLLRDANQFGGELGAITAHAAPRVLLRLMDDHQVAPAQSSGDARVAIWGLLEARLQRRDLMILAGLNEGVWPAPPAQDPFLSRAMREKLGLPSQDARIGLAAHDFAQLANAPNVVLTRALRREGSPTLASRWLWRLKTLVQGAKTKLANAADYVAYAQALDKPAAITAAKQPHPRPPAGKRLNQISVTTVETLIRDPYAVYARRILKLEALDPIGAAAGPAQRGTAVHAAIEAFGDGHDPEQLTQLLDQALHFHGISPERRAAERERLAVSVQALIAWFEERRARNAAVHREIRGELMIDDVKLTGIADRIEIAPGHAVILDFKTGAPPTDSQVESGLSPQLLLEAAMLAAGGFPELGKHQATELIYWRFGNAQPTPRAVDLKDGPHGAGMKALASLRSLLARYADPGQPFLSKPRVFRIKLYDDYDQLARRKEWADEKADEA
;
A
#
# COMPACT_ATOMS: atom_id res chain seq x y z
N PRO A 1 18.23 31.15 -27.23
CA PRO A 1 17.59 29.86 -27.61
C PRO A 1 17.93 29.33 -29.03
N GLN A 2 19.03 29.73 -29.70
CA GLN A 2 19.41 29.20 -31.04
C GLN A 2 20.91 28.87 -31.11
N TYR A 3 21.50 28.43 -30.01
CA TYR A 3 22.95 28.16 -29.92
C TYR A 3 23.41 27.12 -30.95
N ALA A 4 22.72 25.97 -31.03
CA ALA A 4 23.05 24.91 -31.99
C ALA A 4 22.99 25.43 -33.44
N LEU A 5 21.92 26.14 -33.81
CA LEU A 5 21.78 26.74 -35.15
C LEU A 5 22.89 27.74 -35.45
N LYS A 6 23.31 28.57 -34.48
CA LYS A 6 24.44 29.50 -34.65
C LYS A 6 25.73 28.74 -34.96
N HIS A 7 26.02 27.66 -34.24
CA HIS A 7 27.19 26.82 -34.50
C HIS A 7 27.12 26.13 -35.86
N THR A 8 25.94 25.64 -36.26
CA THR A 8 25.71 25.08 -37.59
C THR A 8 26.00 26.12 -38.69
N LEU A 9 25.48 27.33 -38.56
CA LEU A 9 25.75 28.41 -39.52
C LEU A 9 27.24 28.76 -39.61
N ALA A 10 27.91 28.88 -38.46
CA ALA A 10 29.35 29.12 -38.41
C ALA A 10 30.15 27.99 -39.07
N ALA A 11 29.76 26.73 -38.88
CA ALA A 11 30.39 25.58 -39.52
C ALA A 11 30.14 25.52 -41.03
N LEU A 12 28.99 26.02 -41.49
CA LEU A 12 28.65 26.14 -42.91
C LEU A 12 29.27 27.39 -43.57
N GLY A 13 29.87 28.29 -42.81
CA GLY A 13 30.38 29.56 -43.32
C GLY A 13 29.29 30.51 -43.81
N VAL A 14 28.08 30.40 -43.26
CA VAL A 14 26.90 31.19 -43.65
C VAL A 14 26.58 32.18 -42.53
N GLU A 15 26.39 33.47 -42.85
CA GLU A 15 25.97 34.45 -41.86
C GLU A 15 24.47 34.36 -41.59
N ARG A 16 24.04 34.82 -40.41
CA ARG A 16 22.61 34.73 -40.02
C ARG A 16 21.68 35.44 -41.01
N HIS A 17 22.13 36.56 -41.58
CA HIS A 17 21.33 37.36 -42.52
C HIS A 17 21.25 36.73 -43.91
N ASP A 18 22.12 35.78 -44.22
CA ASP A 18 22.10 35.01 -45.47
C ASP A 18 21.01 33.92 -45.45
N VAL A 19 20.49 33.58 -44.27
CA VAL A 19 19.36 32.65 -44.13
C VAL A 19 18.06 33.41 -44.42
N PRO A 20 17.42 33.21 -45.58
CA PRO A 20 16.19 33.93 -45.92
C PRO A 20 15.08 33.56 -44.93
N MET A 21 14.37 34.59 -44.44
CA MET A 21 13.16 34.35 -43.66
C MET A 21 12.05 33.83 -44.58
N LEU A 22 11.32 32.82 -44.11
CA LEU A 22 10.09 32.38 -44.79
C LEU A 22 9.12 33.56 -44.81
N LYS A 23 8.53 33.84 -45.98
CA LYS A 23 7.70 35.05 -46.28
C LYS A 23 6.39 35.19 -45.47
N PHE A 24 6.20 34.40 -44.42
CA PHE A 24 4.94 34.29 -43.67
C PHE A 24 4.99 34.97 -42.28
N GLU A 25 6.01 35.78 -41.97
CA GLU A 25 6.02 36.55 -40.72
C GLU A 25 5.19 37.84 -40.85
N ASP A 26 4.15 37.95 -40.04
CA ASP A 26 3.36 39.17 -39.87
C ASP A 26 3.83 39.97 -38.64
N GLU A 27 3.25 41.16 -38.42
CA GLU A 27 3.64 42.03 -37.30
C GLU A 27 3.37 41.39 -35.93
N LYS A 28 2.31 40.57 -35.82
CA LYS A 28 1.95 39.85 -34.59
C LYS A 28 2.97 38.75 -34.28
N GLY A 29 3.34 37.96 -35.28
CA GLY A 29 4.38 36.94 -35.20
C GLY A 29 5.74 37.56 -34.84
N ARG A 30 6.09 38.69 -35.46
CA ARG A 30 7.29 39.47 -35.09
C ARG A 30 7.24 39.90 -33.62
N ALA A 31 6.10 40.44 -33.15
CA ALA A 31 5.94 40.87 -31.78
C ALA A 31 6.10 39.72 -30.77
N ARG A 32 5.42 38.59 -30.99
CA ARG A 32 5.54 37.38 -30.15
C ARG A 32 6.97 36.82 -30.14
N ARG A 33 7.61 36.72 -31.31
CA ARG A 33 8.98 36.21 -31.43
C ARG A 33 9.98 37.08 -30.68
N VAL A 34 9.87 38.41 -30.80
CA VAL A 34 10.74 39.33 -30.07
C VAL A 34 10.48 39.24 -28.57
N LEU A 35 9.23 39.16 -28.12
CA LEU A 35 8.90 38.99 -26.70
C LEU A 35 9.53 37.71 -26.11
N MET A 36 9.42 36.57 -26.81
CA MET A 36 10.05 35.31 -26.38
C MET A 36 11.58 35.41 -26.38
N ARG A 37 12.17 36.13 -27.35
CA ARG A 37 13.62 36.36 -27.40
C ARG A 37 14.09 37.14 -26.18
N GLU A 38 13.38 38.20 -25.79
CA GLU A 38 13.72 38.99 -24.60
C GLU A 38 13.50 38.17 -23.32
N ALA A 39 12.45 37.35 -23.24
CA ALA A 39 12.16 36.50 -22.06
C ALA A 39 13.25 35.46 -21.80
N LEU A 40 13.89 34.99 -22.87
CA LEU A 40 14.95 33.98 -22.82
C LEU A 40 16.36 34.59 -22.90
N ALA A 41 16.50 35.92 -22.84
CA ALA A 41 17.80 36.57 -22.84
C ALA A 41 18.62 36.19 -21.59
N PRO A 42 19.95 35.98 -21.69
CA PRO A 42 20.80 35.74 -20.52
C PRO A 42 20.69 36.86 -19.48
N ALA A 43 20.91 36.55 -18.20
CA ALA A 43 20.72 37.51 -17.10
C ALA A 43 21.61 38.76 -17.26
N GLU A 44 22.79 38.59 -17.83
CA GLU A 44 23.78 39.65 -18.07
C GLU A 44 23.28 40.68 -19.09
N LYS A 45 22.26 40.34 -19.89
CA LYS A 45 21.69 41.18 -20.96
C LYS A 45 20.29 41.71 -20.64
N THR A 46 19.84 41.64 -19.38
CA THR A 46 18.52 42.13 -18.97
C THR A 46 18.52 43.54 -18.40
N ALA A 47 19.67 44.20 -18.22
CA ALA A 47 19.72 45.51 -17.57
C ALA A 47 18.99 46.63 -18.35
N ASP A 48 19.08 46.63 -19.68
CA ASP A 48 18.57 47.66 -20.60
C ASP A 48 17.30 47.23 -21.37
N TRP A 49 16.72 46.09 -21.01
CA TRP A 49 15.61 45.48 -21.74
C TRP A 49 14.34 46.35 -21.86
N ILE A 50 13.97 47.13 -20.83
CA ILE A 50 12.83 48.06 -20.87
C ILE A 50 13.09 49.15 -21.92
N ALA A 51 14.32 49.68 -21.98
CA ALA A 51 14.68 50.65 -23.01
C ALA A 51 14.60 50.04 -24.41
N ARG A 52 15.05 48.78 -24.59
CA ARG A 52 14.90 48.06 -25.86
C ARG A 52 13.45 47.84 -26.27
N LEU A 53 12.56 47.48 -25.34
CA LEU A 53 11.13 47.29 -25.60
C LEU A 53 10.44 48.61 -25.93
N THR A 54 10.78 49.69 -25.22
CA THR A 54 10.27 51.04 -25.52
C THR A 54 10.69 51.48 -26.93
N ALA A 55 11.94 51.24 -27.32
CA ALA A 55 12.46 51.59 -28.65
C ALA A 55 11.75 50.86 -29.81
N ILE A 56 11.17 49.68 -29.56
CA ILE A 56 10.47 48.89 -30.60
C ILE A 56 8.94 49.01 -30.56
N GLY A 57 8.39 49.93 -29.75
CA GLY A 57 6.95 50.22 -29.70
C GLY A 57 6.30 50.10 -28.31
N GLY A 58 7.08 49.84 -27.26
CA GLY A 58 6.63 49.90 -25.86
C GLY A 58 5.45 49.00 -25.52
N GLU A 59 4.49 49.52 -24.76
CA GLU A 59 3.33 48.77 -24.25
C GLU A 59 2.50 48.12 -25.37
N ALA A 60 2.25 48.84 -26.47
CA ALA A 60 1.44 48.34 -27.58
C ALA A 60 2.10 47.13 -28.26
N PHE A 61 3.43 47.18 -28.43
CA PHE A 61 4.20 46.06 -28.97
C PHE A 61 4.16 44.84 -28.05
N VAL A 62 4.30 45.03 -26.74
CA VAL A 62 4.23 43.92 -25.77
C VAL A 62 2.82 43.35 -25.67
N LYS A 63 1.76 44.17 -25.74
CA LYS A 63 0.37 43.71 -25.83
C LYS A 63 0.13 42.87 -27.08
N SER A 64 0.61 43.33 -28.24
CA SER A 64 0.53 42.56 -29.49
C SER A 64 1.27 41.21 -29.37
N GLY A 65 2.47 41.24 -28.77
CA GLY A 65 3.26 40.03 -28.52
C GLY A 65 2.66 39.10 -27.46
N ALA A 66 1.90 39.60 -26.49
CA ALA A 66 1.25 38.79 -25.46
C ALA A 66 -0.15 38.29 -25.86
N ASN A 67 -0.76 38.88 -26.89
CA ASN A 67 -2.11 38.55 -27.33
C ASN A 67 -2.22 37.06 -27.71
N GLY A 68 -3.12 36.32 -27.07
CA GLY A 68 -3.28 34.87 -27.26
C GLY A 68 -2.46 34.00 -26.28
N LEU A 69 -1.64 34.60 -25.41
CA LEU A 69 -1.03 33.93 -24.26
C LEU A 69 -1.94 34.04 -23.03
N ARG A 70 -2.27 32.90 -22.43
CA ARG A 70 -2.95 32.82 -21.14
C ARG A 70 -2.07 32.14 -20.10
N LEU A 71 -2.18 32.55 -18.85
CA LEU A 71 -1.51 31.93 -17.70
C LEU A 71 -2.54 31.24 -16.79
N LEU A 72 -2.24 30.01 -16.41
CA LEU A 72 -2.94 29.24 -15.38
C LEU A 72 -1.97 28.91 -14.24
N GLU A 73 -2.28 29.36 -13.03
CA GLU A 73 -1.57 28.94 -11.82
C GLU A 73 -2.58 28.21 -10.92
N THR A 74 -2.33 26.93 -10.63
CA THR A 74 -3.20 26.08 -9.80
C THR A 74 -2.55 25.78 -8.45
N ALA A 75 -3.34 25.39 -7.45
CA ALA A 75 -2.84 25.04 -6.13
C ALA A 75 -2.00 23.76 -6.15
N THR A 76 -2.37 22.77 -6.97
CA THR A 76 -1.74 21.44 -7.03
C THR A 76 -1.65 20.89 -8.46
N GLU A 77 -0.82 19.87 -8.66
CA GLU A 77 -0.70 19.14 -9.95
C GLU A 77 -2.01 18.45 -10.37
N ASP A 78 -2.84 18.03 -9.40
CA ASP A 78 -4.13 17.41 -9.71
C ASP A 78 -5.15 18.43 -10.25
N GLU A 79 -5.17 19.63 -9.64
CA GLU A 79 -5.98 20.75 -10.13
C GLU A 79 -5.46 21.24 -11.49
N GLU A 80 -4.14 21.26 -11.70
CA GLU A 80 -3.53 21.56 -13.01
C GLU A 80 -4.01 20.59 -14.09
N ALA A 81 -3.89 19.28 -13.84
CA ALA A 81 -4.31 18.25 -14.77
C ALA A 81 -5.81 18.32 -15.08
N THR A 82 -6.65 18.57 -14.06
CA THR A 82 -8.10 18.70 -14.22
C THR A 82 -8.48 19.92 -15.06
N ALA A 83 -7.86 21.07 -14.78
CA ALA A 83 -8.08 22.30 -15.55
C ALA A 83 -7.64 22.15 -17.02
N ILE A 84 -6.49 21.51 -17.27
CA ILE A 84 -6.03 21.19 -18.63
C ILE A 84 -7.02 20.26 -19.34
N ALA A 85 -7.47 19.19 -18.68
CA ALA A 85 -8.43 18.26 -19.28
C ALA A 85 -9.75 18.95 -19.65
N LEU A 86 -10.22 19.91 -18.83
CA LEU A 86 -11.38 20.75 -19.15
C LEU A 86 -11.14 21.65 -20.37
N MET A 87 -9.96 22.28 -20.51
CA MET A 87 -9.61 23.06 -21.70
C MET A 87 -9.63 22.21 -22.98
N LEU A 88 -9.07 21.00 -22.92
CA LEU A 88 -9.07 20.06 -24.03
C LEU A 88 -10.50 19.62 -24.38
N ARG A 89 -11.29 19.29 -23.36
CA ARG A 89 -12.71 18.90 -23.52
C ARG A 89 -13.53 20.01 -24.15
N GLU A 90 -13.39 21.24 -23.69
CA GLU A 90 -14.07 22.41 -24.27
C GLU A 90 -13.68 22.61 -25.73
N LYS A 91 -12.39 22.48 -26.07
CA LYS A 91 -11.95 22.68 -27.45
C LYS A 91 -12.56 21.67 -28.43
N LEU A 92 -12.92 20.48 -27.95
CA LEU A 92 -13.58 19.45 -28.76
C LEU A 92 -15.09 19.69 -28.98
N GLU A 93 -15.70 20.66 -28.29
CA GLU A 93 -17.08 21.11 -28.62
C GLU A 93 -17.16 21.74 -30.01
N GLU A 94 -16.06 22.31 -30.49
CA GLU A 94 -15.93 22.74 -31.88
C GLU A 94 -15.64 21.51 -32.77
N PRO A 95 -16.45 21.22 -33.81
CA PRO A 95 -16.25 20.01 -34.64
C PRO A 95 -14.84 19.89 -35.25
N SER A 96 -14.27 21.02 -35.69
CA SER A 96 -12.90 21.10 -36.24
C SER A 96 -11.83 21.41 -35.20
N GLY A 97 -12.21 21.59 -33.94
CA GLY A 97 -11.31 22.02 -32.87
C GLY A 97 -10.26 20.97 -32.58
N ASN A 98 -9.01 21.39 -32.47
CA ASN A 98 -7.90 20.53 -32.10
C ASN A 98 -6.98 21.22 -31.07
N ALA A 99 -6.37 20.43 -30.19
CA ALA A 99 -5.55 20.91 -29.10
C ALA A 99 -4.37 19.96 -28.82
N ALA A 100 -3.29 20.50 -28.28
CA ALA A 100 -2.19 19.69 -27.79
C ALA A 100 -1.65 20.21 -26.45
N VAL A 101 -1.28 19.27 -25.59
CA VAL A 101 -0.48 19.52 -24.41
C VAL A 101 0.97 19.16 -24.71
N VAL A 102 1.90 20.01 -24.31
CA VAL A 102 3.32 19.72 -24.36
C VAL A 102 3.87 19.77 -22.93
N THR A 103 4.47 18.68 -22.49
CA THR A 103 5.07 18.56 -21.16
C THR A 103 6.23 17.56 -21.17
N PRO A 104 7.38 17.86 -20.54
CA PRO A 104 8.42 16.89 -20.24
C PRO A 104 8.08 16.06 -18.99
N ASP A 105 7.00 16.40 -18.27
CA ASP A 105 6.53 15.67 -17.09
C ASP A 105 5.52 14.58 -17.49
N ALA A 106 6.01 13.33 -17.56
CA ALA A 106 5.20 12.16 -17.87
C ALA A 106 4.15 11.85 -16.79
N SER A 107 4.36 12.25 -15.54
CA SER A 107 3.37 12.06 -14.48
C SER A 107 2.20 13.04 -14.63
N LEU A 108 2.47 14.30 -15.00
CA LEU A 108 1.41 15.25 -15.33
C LEU A 108 0.64 14.82 -16.59
N ALA A 109 1.34 14.34 -17.63
CA ALA A 109 0.71 13.82 -18.84
C ALA A 109 -0.28 12.69 -18.54
N ARG A 110 0.14 11.67 -17.79
CA ARG A 110 -0.72 10.55 -17.34
C ARG A 110 -1.91 10.99 -16.51
N ARG A 111 -1.74 12.01 -15.65
CA ARG A 111 -2.87 12.58 -14.89
C ARG A 111 -3.88 13.22 -15.83
N ILE A 112 -3.45 13.96 -16.86
CA ILE A 112 -4.35 14.56 -17.84
C ILE A 112 -5.12 13.48 -18.61
N GLU A 113 -4.45 12.42 -19.06
CA GLU A 113 -5.10 11.26 -19.70
C GLU A 113 -6.18 10.65 -18.80
N ALA A 114 -5.85 10.39 -17.53
CA ALA A 114 -6.79 9.82 -16.57
C ALA A 114 -8.01 10.72 -16.34
N LYS A 115 -7.84 12.05 -16.35
CA LYS A 115 -8.96 13.01 -16.24
C LYS A 115 -9.80 13.04 -17.52
N LEU A 116 -9.18 12.95 -18.70
CA LEU A 116 -9.88 12.89 -19.99
C LEU A 116 -10.74 11.63 -20.16
N ALA A 117 -10.31 10.50 -19.59
CA ALA A 117 -11.04 9.25 -19.61
C ALA A 117 -12.47 9.37 -19.03
N ARG A 118 -12.73 10.34 -18.15
CA ARG A 118 -14.07 10.67 -17.63
C ARG A 118 -15.07 10.98 -18.75
N TRP A 119 -14.61 11.52 -19.88
CA TRP A 119 -15.44 11.86 -21.04
C TRP A 119 -15.21 10.91 -22.23
N GLY A 120 -14.51 9.79 -22.02
CA GLY A 120 -14.16 8.86 -23.10
C GLY A 120 -13.23 9.45 -24.15
N ILE A 121 -12.45 10.49 -23.80
CA ILE A 121 -11.47 11.09 -24.71
C ILE A 121 -10.13 10.38 -24.53
N GLU A 122 -9.67 9.72 -25.59
CA GLU A 122 -8.36 9.08 -25.65
C GLU A 122 -7.40 9.95 -26.47
N PRO A 123 -6.49 10.72 -25.84
CA PRO A 123 -5.57 11.55 -26.58
C PRO A 123 -4.49 10.72 -27.31
N SER A 124 -3.98 11.26 -28.41
CA SER A 124 -2.76 10.74 -29.05
C SER A 124 -1.54 11.10 -28.20
N VAL A 125 -1.00 10.15 -27.44
CA VAL A 125 0.16 10.38 -26.56
C VAL A 125 1.48 9.93 -27.19
N SER A 126 2.56 10.67 -26.95
CA SER A 126 3.89 10.30 -27.44
C SER A 126 4.82 9.72 -26.39
N HIS A 127 4.51 9.88 -25.10
CA HIS A 127 5.35 9.31 -24.04
C HIS A 127 5.07 7.81 -23.89
N GLY A 128 6.14 7.02 -23.67
CA GLY A 128 6.02 5.62 -23.32
C GLY A 128 5.58 5.40 -21.87
N ALA A 129 5.35 4.15 -21.52
CA ALA A 129 5.25 3.69 -20.13
C ALA A 129 6.60 3.10 -19.68
N PRO A 130 7.08 3.36 -18.47
CA PRO A 130 8.23 2.63 -17.93
C PRO A 130 7.96 1.12 -17.96
N LEU A 131 8.91 0.30 -18.42
CA LEU A 131 8.71 -1.14 -18.53
C LEU A 131 8.25 -1.75 -17.19
N ARG A 132 8.80 -1.28 -16.07
CA ARG A 132 8.44 -1.73 -14.72
C ARG A 132 6.97 -1.54 -14.35
N GLU A 133 6.27 -0.65 -15.04
CA GLU A 133 4.86 -0.34 -14.78
C GLU A 133 3.90 -1.08 -15.73
N THR A 134 4.40 -1.78 -16.74
CA THR A 134 3.58 -2.61 -17.66
C THR A 134 3.40 -4.02 -17.12
N ASP A 135 2.48 -4.80 -17.69
CA ASP A 135 2.20 -6.16 -17.22
C ASP A 135 3.42 -7.07 -17.38
N ALA A 136 4.10 -7.05 -18.53
CA ALA A 136 5.29 -7.86 -18.72
C ALA A 136 6.42 -7.48 -17.73
N GLY A 137 6.69 -6.18 -17.55
CA GLY A 137 7.77 -5.75 -16.65
C GLY A 137 7.44 -5.92 -15.17
N ARG A 138 6.16 -5.79 -14.76
CA ARG A 138 5.71 -6.14 -13.40
C ARG A 138 5.92 -7.61 -13.10
N LEU A 139 5.61 -8.50 -14.04
CA LEU A 139 5.86 -9.94 -13.90
C LEU A 139 7.36 -10.24 -13.74
N ILE A 140 8.21 -9.65 -14.57
CA ILE A 140 9.68 -9.78 -14.45
C ILE A 140 10.16 -9.25 -13.09
N ALA A 141 9.62 -8.14 -12.61
CA ALA A 141 9.96 -7.59 -11.30
C ALA A 141 9.55 -8.52 -10.14
N LEU A 142 8.34 -9.10 -10.20
CA LEU A 142 7.85 -10.09 -9.23
C LEU A 142 8.73 -11.35 -9.21
N LEU A 143 9.17 -11.82 -10.39
CA LEU A 143 10.09 -12.95 -10.49
C LEU A 143 11.46 -12.64 -9.87
N CYS A 144 11.96 -11.42 -10.02
CA CYS A 144 13.18 -10.97 -9.34
C CYS A 144 13.03 -10.96 -7.81
N GLU A 145 11.85 -10.61 -7.29
CA GLU A 145 11.55 -10.66 -5.85
C GLU A 145 11.49 -12.11 -5.34
N LEU A 146 10.75 -12.98 -6.05
CA LEU A 146 10.65 -14.41 -5.74
C LEU A 146 11.96 -15.18 -5.94
N ALA A 147 12.90 -14.66 -6.73
CA ALA A 147 14.23 -15.23 -6.83
C ALA A 147 15.01 -15.11 -5.50
N LEU A 148 14.77 -14.05 -4.71
CA LEU A 148 15.39 -13.87 -3.39
C LEU A 148 14.69 -14.70 -2.31
N ASP A 149 13.37 -14.76 -2.36
CA ASP A 149 12.55 -15.56 -1.45
C ASP A 149 11.37 -16.18 -2.21
N PRO A 150 11.48 -17.45 -2.65
CA PRO A 150 10.45 -18.08 -3.48
C PRO A 150 9.15 -18.35 -2.73
N ALA A 151 9.17 -18.20 -1.40
CA ALA A 151 8.02 -18.44 -0.54
C ALA A 151 7.53 -17.15 0.15
N GLU A 152 7.85 -15.98 -0.40
CA GLU A 152 7.40 -14.70 0.13
C GLU A 152 5.88 -14.52 -0.13
N PRO A 153 5.04 -14.36 0.91
CA PRO A 153 3.58 -14.42 0.76
C PRO A 153 2.96 -13.33 -0.13
N VAL A 154 3.48 -12.09 -0.08
CA VAL A 154 2.93 -10.95 -0.82
C VAL A 154 3.23 -11.08 -2.30
N ALA A 155 4.48 -11.41 -2.66
CA ALA A 155 4.95 -11.65 -4.01
C ALA A 155 4.26 -12.87 -4.62
N LEU A 156 4.05 -13.96 -3.86
CA LEU A 156 3.27 -15.11 -4.31
C LEU A 156 1.81 -14.75 -4.58
N ALA A 157 1.17 -14.01 -3.68
CA ALA A 157 -0.21 -13.56 -3.88
C ALA A 157 -0.34 -12.62 -5.08
N ALA A 158 0.63 -11.73 -5.29
CA ALA A 158 0.69 -10.84 -6.45
C ALA A 158 0.93 -11.60 -7.76
N LEU A 159 1.82 -12.59 -7.75
CA LEU A 159 2.10 -13.45 -8.91
C LEU A 159 0.85 -14.22 -9.34
N LEU A 160 0.15 -14.83 -8.39
CA LEU A 160 -1.06 -15.62 -8.66
C LEU A 160 -2.25 -14.76 -9.13
N LYS A 161 -2.26 -13.46 -8.80
CA LYS A 161 -3.25 -12.49 -9.29
C LYS A 161 -2.85 -11.81 -10.60
N HIS A 162 -1.65 -12.06 -11.09
CA HIS A 162 -1.12 -11.38 -12.26
C HIS A 162 -1.89 -11.80 -13.53
N PRO A 163 -2.32 -10.87 -14.40
CA PRO A 163 -3.20 -11.18 -15.54
C PRO A 163 -2.62 -12.18 -16.54
N ARG A 164 -1.29 -12.23 -16.67
CA ARG A 164 -0.58 -13.17 -17.57
C ARG A 164 -0.27 -14.55 -16.96
N VAL A 165 -0.46 -14.74 -15.66
CA VAL A 165 -0.09 -15.99 -14.98
C VAL A 165 -1.25 -16.98 -15.08
N GLY A 166 -1.02 -18.09 -15.79
CA GLY A 166 -2.04 -19.11 -16.08
C GLY A 166 -2.01 -20.32 -15.14
N VAL A 167 -1.06 -20.37 -14.19
CA VAL A 167 -0.87 -21.50 -13.26
C VAL A 167 -2.00 -21.60 -12.22
N ALA A 168 -2.83 -20.56 -12.09
CA ALA A 168 -3.88 -20.42 -11.07
C ALA A 168 -5.32 -20.59 -11.62
N GLY A 169 -5.55 -21.44 -12.62
CA GLY A 169 -6.89 -21.66 -13.20
C GLY A 169 -7.93 -22.20 -12.20
N ASP A 170 -7.51 -22.68 -11.03
CA ASP A 170 -8.36 -23.10 -9.93
C ASP A 170 -8.57 -21.97 -8.90
N ALA A 171 -9.56 -21.12 -9.15
CA ALA A 171 -9.92 -20.00 -8.27
C ALA A 171 -10.26 -20.44 -6.82
N TYR A 172 -10.79 -21.66 -6.65
CA TYR A 172 -11.12 -22.18 -5.32
C TYR A 172 -9.86 -22.64 -4.58
N GLY A 173 -8.96 -23.36 -5.25
CA GLY A 173 -7.64 -23.70 -4.72
C GLY A 173 -6.83 -22.46 -4.33
N TYR A 174 -6.88 -21.41 -5.15
CA TYR A 174 -6.26 -20.12 -4.86
C TYR A 174 -6.81 -19.48 -3.58
N THR A 175 -8.13 -19.47 -3.43
CA THR A 175 -8.79 -18.91 -2.24
C THR A 175 -8.36 -19.64 -0.97
N ILE A 176 -8.29 -20.98 -1.01
CA ILE A 176 -7.78 -21.80 0.09
C ILE A 176 -6.32 -21.43 0.41
N LEU A 177 -5.44 -21.37 -0.60
CA LEU A 177 -4.04 -21.03 -0.43
C LEU A 177 -3.87 -19.63 0.20
N GLU A 178 -4.59 -18.63 -0.31
CA GLU A 178 -4.52 -17.27 0.21
C GLU A 178 -5.00 -17.21 1.66
N HIS A 179 -6.18 -17.74 1.97
CA HIS A 179 -6.80 -17.61 3.28
C HIS A 179 -6.08 -18.42 4.36
N GLU A 180 -5.66 -19.64 4.03
CA GLU A 180 -5.13 -20.58 5.03
C GLU A 180 -3.60 -20.54 5.14
N ALA A 181 -2.89 -20.00 4.13
CA ALA A 181 -1.42 -20.10 4.09
C ALA A 181 -0.67 -18.78 3.88
N LEU A 182 -1.22 -17.85 3.09
CA LEU A 182 -0.54 -16.58 2.78
C LEU A 182 -0.99 -15.43 3.69
N ARG A 183 -2.21 -15.48 4.21
CA ARG A 183 -2.73 -14.51 5.19
C ARG A 183 -2.30 -14.84 6.62
N GLY A 184 -2.17 -13.78 7.42
CA GLY A 184 -1.68 -13.86 8.78
C GLY A 184 -0.16 -14.05 8.86
N ALA A 185 0.28 -14.56 10.00
CA ALA A 185 1.69 -14.84 10.23
C ALA A 185 2.23 -15.86 9.22
N ARG A 186 3.39 -15.57 8.63
CA ARG A 186 4.08 -16.53 7.75
C ARG A 186 4.50 -17.78 8.54
N ARG A 187 3.93 -18.94 8.19
CA ARG A 187 4.19 -20.26 8.82
C ARG A 187 5.02 -21.23 7.97
N HIS A 188 5.56 -20.75 6.87
CA HIS A 188 6.29 -21.55 5.90
C HIS A 188 7.58 -20.86 5.46
N HIS A 189 8.64 -21.64 5.20
CA HIS A 189 9.96 -21.10 4.80
C HIS A 189 10.38 -21.45 3.37
N SER A 190 9.67 -22.38 2.72
CA SER A 190 9.94 -22.80 1.36
C SER A 190 8.62 -23.16 0.67
N LEU A 191 8.64 -23.29 -0.66
CA LEU A 191 7.47 -23.77 -1.40
C LEU A 191 7.11 -25.23 -1.03
N ALA A 192 8.10 -26.05 -0.66
CA ALA A 192 7.84 -27.40 -0.18
C ALA A 192 7.14 -27.43 1.20
N ASP A 193 7.54 -26.54 2.11
CA ASP A 193 6.86 -26.37 3.40
C ASP A 193 5.44 -25.81 3.20
N LEU A 194 5.31 -24.82 2.31
CA LEU A 194 4.02 -24.26 1.91
C LEU A 194 3.10 -25.34 1.34
N ALA A 195 3.57 -26.23 0.47
CA ALA A 195 2.78 -27.29 -0.16
C ALA A 195 2.13 -28.25 0.86
N ASN A 196 2.78 -28.45 2.01
CA ASN A 196 2.32 -29.36 3.06
C ASN A 196 1.61 -28.65 4.22
N LEU A 197 1.52 -27.32 4.20
CA LEU A 197 1.11 -26.52 5.36
C LEU A 197 -0.30 -26.88 5.87
N GLY A 198 -1.27 -27.05 4.96
CA GLY A 198 -2.65 -27.38 5.34
C GLY A 198 -2.86 -28.81 5.83
N GLU A 199 -1.86 -29.68 5.71
CA GLU A 199 -1.89 -31.06 6.21
C GLU A 199 -0.92 -31.27 7.39
N ARG A 200 -0.26 -30.19 7.85
CA ARG A 200 0.77 -30.24 8.90
C ARG A 200 0.22 -30.63 10.28
N ASP A 201 -1.03 -30.30 10.57
CA ASP A 201 -1.75 -30.74 11.77
C ASP A 201 -2.72 -31.89 11.41
N PRO A 202 -2.38 -33.15 11.75
CA PRO A 202 -3.23 -34.30 11.44
C PRO A 202 -4.61 -34.26 12.12
N ASN A 203 -4.74 -33.52 13.23
CA ASN A 203 -6.00 -33.41 13.95
C ASN A 203 -6.92 -32.35 13.33
N LYS A 204 -6.39 -31.43 12.53
CA LYS A 204 -7.12 -30.31 11.91
C LYS A 204 -6.64 -30.05 10.47
N PRO A 205 -6.76 -31.02 9.55
CA PRO A 205 -6.39 -30.80 8.16
C PRO A 205 -7.32 -29.77 7.50
N VAL A 206 -6.72 -28.89 6.70
CA VAL A 206 -7.45 -27.90 5.90
C VAL A 206 -8.24 -28.64 4.81
N LYS A 207 -9.55 -28.39 4.77
CA LYS A 207 -10.43 -29.03 3.80
C LYS A 207 -10.03 -28.65 2.37
N ASN A 208 -9.99 -29.63 1.47
CA ASN A 208 -9.64 -29.46 0.05
C ASN A 208 -8.23 -28.91 -0.20
N TRP A 209 -7.32 -29.02 0.78
CA TRP A 209 -5.92 -28.61 0.65
C TRP A 209 -5.19 -29.16 -0.61
N PRO A 210 -5.45 -30.39 -1.11
CA PRO A 210 -4.80 -30.89 -2.33
C PRO A 210 -4.93 -29.97 -3.55
N ARG A 211 -5.99 -29.14 -3.63
CA ARG A 211 -6.16 -28.13 -4.71
C ARG A 211 -5.17 -26.97 -4.56
N ALA A 212 -4.98 -26.48 -3.33
CA ALA A 212 -3.96 -25.47 -3.03
C ALA A 212 -2.55 -26.04 -3.23
N ARG A 213 -2.30 -27.28 -2.79
CA ARG A 213 -1.03 -27.98 -3.00
C ARG A 213 -0.67 -28.08 -4.48
N ALA A 214 -1.60 -28.45 -5.36
CA ALA A 214 -1.36 -28.53 -6.80
C ALA A 214 -0.90 -27.18 -7.41
N ILE A 215 -1.43 -26.06 -6.92
CA ILE A 215 -0.99 -24.72 -7.34
C ILE A 215 0.46 -24.48 -6.87
N VAL A 216 0.77 -24.80 -5.61
CA VAL A 216 2.13 -24.63 -5.06
C VAL A 216 3.14 -25.52 -5.78
N GLU A 217 2.77 -26.76 -6.12
CA GLU A 217 3.60 -27.69 -6.90
C GLU A 217 3.87 -27.15 -8.31
N ALA A 218 2.85 -26.62 -8.98
CA ALA A 218 3.01 -26.01 -10.30
C ALA A 218 3.87 -24.73 -10.27
N LEU A 219 3.72 -23.90 -9.23
CA LEU A 219 4.62 -22.76 -8.98
C LEU A 219 6.06 -23.23 -8.73
N THR A 220 6.24 -24.28 -7.94
CA THR A 220 7.56 -24.86 -7.65
C THR A 220 8.25 -25.33 -8.92
N GLN A 221 7.50 -26.00 -9.81
CA GLN A 221 8.03 -26.43 -11.10
C GLN A 221 8.43 -25.24 -11.98
N ALA A 222 7.58 -24.21 -12.06
CA ALA A 222 7.85 -23.05 -12.90
C ALA A 222 9.01 -22.19 -12.35
N LEU A 223 9.17 -22.07 -11.04
CA LEU A 223 10.23 -21.30 -10.39
C LEU A 223 11.55 -22.09 -10.22
N ALA A 224 11.57 -23.39 -10.50
CA ALA A 224 12.74 -24.24 -10.31
C ALA A 224 14.04 -23.72 -10.97
N PRO A 225 14.03 -23.15 -12.20
CA PRO A 225 15.23 -22.55 -12.78
C PRO A 225 15.80 -21.42 -11.92
N LEU A 226 14.93 -20.56 -11.37
CA LEU A 226 15.33 -19.45 -10.49
C LEU A 226 15.87 -19.96 -9.16
N THR A 227 15.17 -20.90 -8.51
CA THR A 227 15.66 -21.47 -7.24
C THR A 227 17.02 -22.14 -7.41
N LYS A 228 17.25 -22.83 -8.54
CA LYS A 228 18.52 -23.49 -8.85
C LYS A 228 19.66 -22.52 -9.09
N ILE A 229 19.44 -21.42 -9.83
CA ILE A 229 20.51 -20.44 -10.07
C ILE A 229 20.81 -19.66 -8.77
N MET A 230 19.79 -19.36 -7.98
CA MET A 230 19.92 -18.60 -6.73
C MET A 230 20.52 -19.41 -5.58
N SER A 231 20.54 -20.75 -5.65
CA SER A 231 21.27 -21.59 -4.68
C SER A 231 22.80 -21.54 -4.86
N GLN A 232 23.29 -20.92 -5.93
CA GLN A 232 24.72 -20.75 -6.16
C GLN A 232 25.24 -19.53 -5.39
N LYS A 233 26.53 -19.55 -5.00
CA LYS A 233 27.16 -18.39 -4.35
C LYS A 233 27.30 -17.22 -5.32
N ASN A 234 27.79 -17.51 -6.53
CA ASN A 234 28.02 -16.55 -7.59
C ASN A 234 27.41 -17.04 -8.90
N VAL A 235 26.90 -16.12 -9.70
CA VAL A 235 26.22 -16.35 -10.98
C VAL A 235 26.66 -15.29 -11.99
N THR A 236 26.48 -15.53 -13.27
CA THR A 236 26.53 -14.47 -14.28
C THR A 236 25.14 -13.88 -14.47
N LEU A 237 25.06 -12.62 -14.90
CA LEU A 237 23.77 -12.01 -15.24
C LEU A 237 23.08 -12.76 -16.39
N ALA A 238 23.87 -13.32 -17.31
CA ALA A 238 23.36 -14.13 -18.41
C ALA A 238 22.63 -15.39 -17.94
N ALA A 239 23.23 -16.15 -17.01
CA ALA A 239 22.60 -17.35 -16.45
C ALA A 239 21.35 -17.02 -15.63
N PHE A 240 21.34 -15.87 -14.93
CA PHE A 240 20.16 -15.40 -14.22
C PHE A 240 19.03 -15.00 -15.19
N ALA A 241 19.33 -14.27 -16.26
CA ALA A 241 18.35 -13.87 -17.28
C ALA A 241 17.74 -15.08 -18.00
N ASP A 242 18.53 -16.12 -18.26
CA ASP A 242 18.04 -17.39 -18.82
C ASP A 242 17.07 -18.10 -17.86
N ALA A 243 17.43 -18.22 -16.58
CA ALA A 243 16.56 -18.79 -15.56
C ALA A 243 15.25 -18.01 -15.39
N LEU A 244 15.30 -16.68 -15.48
CA LEU A 244 14.13 -15.81 -15.41
C LEU A 244 13.21 -15.98 -16.63
N THR A 245 13.80 -16.15 -17.82
CA THR A 245 13.09 -16.42 -19.06
C THR A 245 12.30 -17.72 -18.94
N GLN A 246 12.96 -18.81 -18.52
CA GLN A 246 12.34 -20.12 -18.32
C GLN A 246 11.20 -20.06 -17.28
N ALA A 247 11.39 -19.33 -16.18
CA ALA A 247 10.36 -19.18 -15.16
C ALA A 247 9.14 -18.38 -15.67
N GLY A 248 9.38 -17.28 -16.39
CA GLY A 248 8.32 -16.49 -17.02
C GLY A 248 7.51 -17.31 -18.02
N GLU A 249 8.16 -18.12 -18.84
CA GLU A 249 7.51 -19.02 -19.80
C GLU A 249 6.67 -20.09 -19.11
N GLY A 250 7.23 -20.74 -18.08
CA GLY A 250 6.53 -21.76 -17.31
C GLY A 250 5.26 -21.25 -16.62
N LEU A 251 5.28 -20.01 -16.13
CA LEU A 251 4.13 -19.39 -15.45
C LEU A 251 3.03 -18.87 -16.39
N THR A 252 3.41 -18.44 -17.58
CA THR A 252 2.51 -17.73 -18.50
C THR A 252 2.15 -18.50 -19.76
N LYS A 253 2.76 -19.69 -19.97
CA LYS A 253 2.69 -20.42 -21.23
C LYS A 253 3.10 -19.52 -22.41
N TYR A 254 4.25 -18.85 -22.25
CA TYR A 254 4.86 -17.91 -23.22
C TYR A 254 4.14 -16.56 -23.42
N ASP A 255 3.02 -16.30 -22.74
CA ASP A 255 2.27 -15.03 -22.88
C ASP A 255 3.05 -13.79 -22.39
N VAL A 256 4.04 -13.97 -21.49
CA VAL A 256 4.90 -12.88 -21.02
C VAL A 256 5.64 -12.13 -22.16
N TRP A 257 5.87 -12.77 -23.30
CA TRP A 257 6.56 -12.16 -24.45
C TRP A 257 5.63 -11.50 -25.46
N GLN A 258 4.31 -11.60 -25.27
CA GLN A 258 3.32 -11.03 -26.18
C GLN A 258 3.14 -9.53 -25.93
N GLY A 259 2.77 -8.81 -26.99
CA GLY A 259 2.57 -7.36 -26.94
C GLY A 259 3.86 -6.54 -26.93
N ARG A 260 3.72 -5.21 -26.96
CA ARG A 260 4.85 -4.29 -27.05
C ARG A 260 5.73 -4.31 -25.80
N ASP A 261 5.11 -4.46 -24.64
CA ASP A 261 5.82 -4.59 -23.38
C ASP A 261 6.56 -5.93 -23.28
N GLY A 262 5.97 -7.02 -23.78
CA GLY A 262 6.63 -8.32 -23.91
C GLY A 262 7.84 -8.28 -24.83
N GLU A 263 7.76 -7.56 -25.95
CA GLU A 263 8.92 -7.35 -26.85
C GLU A 263 10.07 -6.61 -26.15
N VAL A 264 9.76 -5.53 -25.42
CA VAL A 264 10.78 -4.76 -24.68
C VAL A 264 11.37 -5.58 -23.53
N ALA A 265 10.56 -6.35 -22.80
CA ALA A 265 11.04 -7.29 -21.78
C ALA A 265 11.94 -8.38 -22.39
N SER A 266 11.54 -8.97 -23.52
CA SER A 266 12.33 -9.97 -24.24
C SER A 266 13.68 -9.40 -24.69
N ARG A 267 13.71 -8.14 -25.18
CA ARG A 267 14.95 -7.47 -25.55
C ARG A 267 15.89 -7.26 -24.36
N LEU A 268 15.36 -6.77 -23.23
CA LEU A 268 16.13 -6.62 -22.00
C LEU A 268 16.79 -7.94 -21.57
N LEU A 269 16.02 -9.04 -21.55
CA LEU A 269 16.55 -10.35 -21.16
C LEU A 269 17.53 -10.93 -22.18
N ARG A 270 17.31 -10.67 -23.47
CA ARG A 270 18.25 -11.04 -24.54
C ARG A 270 19.58 -10.31 -24.39
N ASP A 271 19.54 -9.01 -24.13
CA ASP A 271 20.75 -8.20 -23.92
C ASP A 271 21.49 -8.65 -22.66
N ALA A 272 20.76 -8.93 -21.57
CA ALA A 272 21.32 -9.50 -20.36
C ALA A 272 21.93 -10.90 -20.57
N ASN A 273 21.33 -11.73 -21.43
CA ASN A 273 21.87 -13.04 -21.80
C ASN A 273 23.13 -12.91 -22.67
N GLN A 274 23.10 -12.04 -23.68
CA GLN A 274 24.19 -11.85 -24.63
C GLN A 274 25.42 -11.20 -24.00
N PHE A 275 25.25 -10.12 -23.23
CA PHE A 275 26.35 -9.30 -22.71
C PHE A 275 26.59 -9.49 -21.21
N GLY A 276 25.64 -10.08 -20.47
CA GLY A 276 25.74 -10.20 -19.02
C GLY A 276 26.87 -11.09 -18.50
N GLY A 277 27.49 -11.89 -19.38
CA GLY A 277 28.73 -12.61 -19.06
C GLY A 277 29.96 -11.70 -18.91
N GLU A 278 29.98 -10.55 -19.59
CA GLU A 278 31.10 -9.60 -19.58
C GLU A 278 31.25 -8.87 -18.25
N LEU A 279 30.16 -8.77 -17.46
CA LEU A 279 30.18 -8.25 -16.09
C LEU A 279 30.95 -9.16 -15.11
N GLY A 280 31.27 -10.39 -15.54
CA GLY A 280 31.85 -11.41 -14.68
C GLY A 280 30.85 -12.00 -13.68
N ALA A 281 31.37 -12.80 -12.75
CA ALA A 281 30.56 -13.42 -11.72
C ALA A 281 30.19 -12.41 -10.63
N ILE A 282 28.89 -12.35 -10.31
CA ILE A 282 28.33 -11.55 -9.22
C ILE A 282 27.73 -12.47 -8.17
N THR A 283 27.56 -12.00 -6.94
CA THR A 283 26.80 -12.77 -5.94
C THR A 283 25.38 -13.00 -6.43
N ALA A 284 24.80 -14.19 -6.22
CA ALA A 284 23.45 -14.51 -6.71
C ALA A 284 22.40 -13.48 -6.26
N HIS A 285 22.47 -13.04 -4.99
CA HIS A 285 21.57 -12.04 -4.42
C HIS A 285 21.66 -10.64 -5.07
N ALA A 286 22.75 -10.35 -5.79
CA ALA A 286 22.90 -9.08 -6.52
C ALA A 286 22.22 -9.13 -7.90
N ALA A 287 22.08 -10.30 -8.52
CA ALA A 287 21.57 -10.43 -9.89
C ALA A 287 20.15 -9.86 -10.09
N PRO A 288 19.17 -10.13 -9.20
CA PRO A 288 17.84 -9.50 -9.32
C PRO A 288 17.90 -7.97 -9.28
N ARG A 289 18.75 -7.39 -8.43
CA ARG A 289 18.91 -5.93 -8.31
C ARG A 289 19.54 -5.32 -9.55
N VAL A 290 20.54 -5.97 -10.12
CA VAL A 290 21.18 -5.52 -11.38
C VAL A 290 20.16 -5.54 -12.51
N LEU A 291 19.38 -6.61 -12.65
CA LEU A 291 18.37 -6.70 -13.70
C LEU A 291 17.27 -5.65 -13.55
N LEU A 292 16.75 -5.47 -12.33
CA LEU A 292 15.78 -4.41 -12.04
C LEU A 292 16.33 -3.02 -12.38
N ARG A 293 17.62 -2.79 -12.15
CA ARG A 293 18.26 -1.51 -12.50
C ARG A 293 18.36 -1.30 -14.01
N LEU A 294 18.70 -2.33 -14.78
CA LEU A 294 18.71 -2.27 -16.24
C LEU A 294 17.31 -2.03 -16.82
N MET A 295 16.28 -2.57 -16.15
CA MET A 295 14.88 -2.38 -16.54
C MET A 295 14.41 -0.92 -16.41
N ASP A 296 14.95 -0.14 -15.48
CA ASP A 296 14.57 1.26 -15.26
C ASP A 296 14.83 2.15 -16.49
N ASP A 297 15.79 1.79 -17.34
CA ASP A 297 16.17 2.54 -18.54
C ASP A 297 15.29 2.21 -19.76
N HIS A 298 14.35 1.27 -19.62
CA HIS A 298 13.50 0.80 -20.72
C HIS A 298 12.10 1.40 -20.64
N GLN A 299 11.65 1.98 -21.75
CA GLN A 299 10.29 2.46 -21.94
C GLN A 299 9.59 1.67 -23.04
N VAL A 300 8.32 1.37 -22.81
CA VAL A 300 7.42 0.75 -23.78
C VAL A 300 6.71 1.88 -24.52
N ALA A 301 6.90 1.96 -25.82
CA ALA A 301 6.22 2.95 -26.65
C ALA A 301 4.69 2.83 -26.49
N PRO A 302 3.96 3.95 -26.44
CA PRO A 302 2.51 3.91 -26.28
C PRO A 302 1.90 3.11 -27.43
N ALA A 303 0.83 2.36 -27.18
CA ALA A 303 0.06 1.72 -28.26
C ALA A 303 -0.26 2.77 -29.33
N GLN A 304 -0.20 2.42 -30.62
CA GLN A 304 -0.74 3.30 -31.65
C GLN A 304 -2.25 3.33 -31.41
N SER A 305 -2.74 4.31 -30.66
CA SER A 305 -4.15 4.41 -30.37
C SER A 305 -4.88 4.84 -31.63
N SER A 306 -6.09 4.32 -31.80
CA SER A 306 -7.17 4.94 -32.57
C SER A 306 -7.74 6.18 -31.85
N GLY A 307 -6.92 6.84 -31.01
CA GLY A 307 -7.34 7.95 -30.16
C GLY A 307 -7.85 9.13 -30.99
N ASP A 308 -8.54 10.06 -30.34
CA ASP A 308 -9.04 11.25 -31.02
C ASP A 308 -7.85 12.09 -31.49
N ALA A 309 -7.54 12.00 -32.79
CA ALA A 309 -6.41 12.66 -33.43
C ALA A 309 -6.44 14.20 -33.30
N ARG A 310 -7.56 14.77 -32.82
CA ARG A 310 -7.72 16.19 -32.50
C ARG A 310 -7.08 16.57 -31.16
N VAL A 311 -6.85 15.62 -30.24
CA VAL A 311 -6.16 15.86 -28.97
C VAL A 311 -4.86 15.09 -28.93
N ALA A 312 -3.77 15.78 -28.59
CA ALA A 312 -2.47 15.14 -28.42
C ALA A 312 -1.76 15.56 -27.14
N ILE A 313 -0.94 14.67 -26.59
CA ILE A 313 -0.03 14.97 -25.48
C ILE A 313 1.38 14.57 -25.90
N TRP A 314 2.27 15.56 -25.98
CA TRP A 314 3.60 15.43 -26.54
C TRP A 314 4.70 15.73 -25.52
N GLY A 315 5.81 15.00 -25.67
CA GLY A 315 7.11 15.42 -25.16
C GLY A 315 7.68 16.60 -25.97
N LEU A 316 8.75 17.21 -25.48
CA LEU A 316 9.37 18.38 -26.12
C LEU A 316 9.89 18.08 -27.53
N LEU A 317 10.45 16.89 -27.73
CA LEU A 317 11.06 16.49 -29.00
C LEU A 317 9.98 16.25 -30.06
N GLU A 318 8.92 15.53 -29.69
CA GLU A 318 7.82 15.15 -30.56
C GLU A 318 6.93 16.34 -30.93
N ALA A 319 6.85 17.34 -30.06
CA ALA A 319 6.11 18.58 -30.32
C ALA A 319 6.79 19.49 -31.37
N ARG A 320 8.05 19.23 -31.76
CA ARG A 320 8.74 20.06 -32.76
C ARG A 320 8.01 20.03 -34.09
N LEU A 321 7.85 21.22 -34.68
CA LEU A 321 7.14 21.44 -35.94
C LEU A 321 5.64 21.08 -35.90
N GLN A 322 5.11 20.65 -34.75
CA GLN A 322 3.69 20.41 -34.57
C GLN A 322 2.97 21.71 -34.20
N ARG A 323 1.72 21.84 -34.65
CA ARG A 323 0.82 22.93 -34.26
C ARG A 323 -0.60 22.41 -34.12
N ARG A 324 -1.33 22.98 -33.16
CA ARG A 324 -2.77 22.82 -32.96
C ARG A 324 -3.41 24.18 -32.68
N ASP A 325 -4.73 24.28 -32.78
CA ASP A 325 -5.47 25.52 -32.57
C ASP A 325 -5.30 26.05 -31.13
N LEU A 326 -5.18 25.12 -30.17
CA LEU A 326 -4.84 25.38 -28.77
C LEU A 326 -3.58 24.61 -28.39
N MET A 327 -2.52 25.33 -28.00
CA MET A 327 -1.31 24.74 -27.44
C MET A 327 -1.28 24.97 -25.93
N ILE A 328 -1.01 23.94 -25.13
CA ILE A 328 -0.90 24.03 -23.67
C ILE A 328 0.52 23.62 -23.29
N LEU A 329 1.31 24.55 -22.76
CA LEU A 329 2.66 24.27 -22.25
C LEU A 329 2.55 24.05 -20.75
N ALA A 330 2.61 22.78 -20.35
CA ALA A 330 2.22 22.36 -19.02
C ALA A 330 3.40 22.07 -18.09
N GLY A 331 3.19 22.26 -16.79
CA GLY A 331 4.19 22.02 -15.76
C GLY A 331 5.35 23.01 -15.77
N LEU A 332 5.11 24.29 -16.06
CA LEU A 332 6.13 25.36 -16.11
C LEU A 332 6.66 25.74 -14.71
N ASN A 333 7.21 24.76 -14.00
CA ASN A 333 7.92 24.87 -12.74
C ASN A 333 9.43 24.69 -12.95
N GLU A 334 10.22 25.32 -12.09
CA GLU A 334 11.67 25.14 -12.07
C GLU A 334 12.03 23.67 -11.79
N GLY A 335 13.00 23.12 -12.53
CA GLY A 335 13.35 21.70 -12.47
C GLY A 335 12.56 20.80 -13.44
N VAL A 336 11.44 21.30 -13.99
CA VAL A 336 10.67 20.63 -15.07
C VAL A 336 10.92 21.36 -16.40
N TRP A 337 10.72 22.68 -16.41
CA TRP A 337 11.06 23.56 -17.52
C TRP A 337 12.05 24.65 -17.07
N PRO A 338 13.34 24.58 -17.43
CA PRO A 338 14.05 23.43 -17.99
C PRO A 338 14.27 22.32 -16.95
N ALA A 339 14.38 21.09 -17.42
CA ALA A 339 14.94 20.00 -16.64
C ALA A 339 16.45 20.26 -16.41
N PRO A 340 16.98 19.98 -15.20
CA PRO A 340 18.40 20.09 -14.95
C PRO A 340 19.17 19.08 -15.80
N PRO A 341 20.41 19.40 -16.22
CA PRO A 341 21.22 18.44 -16.93
C PRO A 341 21.55 17.24 -16.03
N ALA A 342 21.60 16.05 -16.62
CA ALA A 342 22.08 14.87 -15.92
C ALA A 342 23.54 15.07 -15.47
N GLN A 343 23.85 14.59 -14.27
CA GLN A 343 25.24 14.57 -13.79
C GLN A 343 26.01 13.53 -14.60
N ASP A 344 27.16 13.94 -15.15
CA ASP A 344 28.09 13.02 -15.82
C ASP A 344 29.05 12.44 -14.76
N PRO A 345 29.04 11.11 -14.52
CA PRO A 345 29.87 10.51 -13.49
C PRO A 345 31.36 10.42 -13.86
N PHE A 346 31.72 10.64 -15.14
CA PHE A 346 33.09 10.46 -15.63
C PHE A 346 33.74 11.78 -16.03
N LEU A 347 33.01 12.65 -16.73
CA LEU A 347 33.57 13.86 -17.32
C LEU A 347 33.09 15.12 -16.60
N SER A 348 34.03 15.82 -15.97
CA SER A 348 33.78 17.16 -15.46
C SER A 348 33.47 18.15 -16.60
N ARG A 349 32.81 19.28 -16.28
CA ARG A 349 32.52 20.35 -17.26
C ARG A 349 33.78 20.83 -17.98
N ALA A 350 34.88 21.00 -17.25
CA ALA A 350 36.16 21.43 -17.81
C ALA A 350 36.79 20.39 -18.75
N MET A 351 36.66 19.09 -18.44
CA MET A 351 37.14 18.03 -19.34
C MET A 351 36.34 17.99 -20.63
N ARG A 352 35.01 18.11 -20.57
CA ARG A 352 34.15 18.18 -21.76
C ARG A 352 34.54 19.34 -22.67
N GLU A 353 34.75 20.52 -22.11
CA GLU A 353 35.18 21.71 -22.86
C GLU A 353 36.52 21.48 -23.56
N LYS A 354 37.54 20.95 -22.85
CA LYS A 354 38.85 20.64 -23.44
C LYS A 354 38.78 19.60 -24.56
N LEU A 355 37.83 18.67 -24.48
CA LEU A 355 37.59 17.65 -25.51
C LEU A 355 36.71 18.16 -26.68
N GLY A 356 36.25 19.42 -26.64
CA GLY A 356 35.34 19.97 -27.65
C GLY A 356 33.93 19.37 -27.61
N LEU A 357 33.55 18.73 -26.50
CA LEU A 357 32.23 18.14 -26.32
C LEU A 357 31.19 19.21 -25.90
N PRO A 358 29.90 19.04 -26.27
CA PRO A 358 28.85 19.96 -25.85
C PRO A 358 28.73 20.09 -24.32
N SER A 359 28.50 21.32 -23.85
CA SER A 359 28.19 21.59 -22.45
C SER A 359 26.98 20.78 -21.98
N GLN A 360 26.97 20.38 -20.71
CA GLN A 360 25.81 19.77 -20.06
C GLN A 360 24.57 20.68 -20.17
N ASP A 361 24.76 22.00 -20.15
CA ASP A 361 23.69 22.99 -20.26
C ASP A 361 23.14 23.13 -21.69
N ALA A 362 23.72 22.45 -22.69
CA ALA A 362 23.20 22.47 -24.07
C ALA A 362 21.73 22.00 -24.14
N ARG A 363 21.33 21.05 -23.28
CA ARG A 363 19.93 20.59 -23.18
C ARG A 363 18.99 21.70 -22.68
N ILE A 364 19.44 22.56 -21.77
CA ILE A 364 18.67 23.74 -21.34
C ILE A 364 18.48 24.68 -22.52
N GLY A 365 19.54 24.91 -23.32
CA GLY A 365 19.46 25.73 -24.53
C GLY A 365 18.49 25.19 -25.57
N LEU A 366 18.43 23.85 -25.71
CA LEU A 366 17.50 23.14 -26.58
C LEU A 366 16.06 23.25 -26.07
N ALA A 367 15.81 22.99 -24.80
CA ALA A 367 14.49 23.14 -24.21
C ALA A 367 13.99 24.61 -24.26
N ALA A 368 14.89 25.59 -24.14
CA ALA A 368 14.57 27.00 -24.36
C ALA A 368 14.19 27.30 -25.83
N HIS A 369 14.80 26.60 -26.79
CA HIS A 369 14.41 26.66 -28.19
C HIS A 369 13.01 26.11 -28.40
N ASP A 370 12.73 24.93 -27.83
CA ASP A 370 11.43 24.26 -27.92
C ASP A 370 10.33 25.12 -27.27
N PHE A 371 10.56 25.64 -26.06
CA PHE A 371 9.65 26.59 -25.40
C PHE A 371 9.37 27.80 -26.29
N ALA A 372 10.40 28.43 -26.88
CA ALA A 372 10.22 29.58 -27.76
C ALA A 372 9.39 29.23 -29.00
N GLN A 373 9.67 28.12 -29.66
CA GLN A 373 8.94 27.67 -30.85
C GLN A 373 7.46 27.46 -30.54
N LEU A 374 7.17 26.73 -29.46
CA LEU A 374 5.81 26.37 -29.07
C LEU A 374 5.01 27.58 -28.56
N ALA A 375 5.65 28.48 -27.81
CA ALA A 375 5.03 29.71 -27.34
C ALA A 375 4.74 30.72 -28.46
N ASN A 376 5.18 30.49 -29.70
CA ASN A 376 4.82 31.30 -30.86
C ASN A 376 3.52 30.85 -31.57
N ALA A 377 2.82 29.83 -31.06
CA ALA A 377 1.49 29.50 -31.57
C ALA A 377 0.47 30.63 -31.25
N PRO A 378 -0.60 30.78 -32.06
CA PRO A 378 -1.59 31.86 -31.87
C PRO A 378 -2.25 31.83 -30.48
N ASN A 379 -2.75 30.66 -30.06
CA ASN A 379 -3.39 30.47 -28.76
C ASN A 379 -2.56 29.51 -27.91
N VAL A 380 -1.99 30.02 -26.81
CA VAL A 380 -1.16 29.24 -25.90
C VAL A 380 -1.63 29.44 -24.47
N VAL A 381 -1.74 28.35 -23.71
CA VAL A 381 -1.91 28.40 -22.26
C VAL A 381 -0.63 27.90 -21.60
N LEU A 382 -0.07 28.73 -20.73
CA LEU A 382 1.10 28.43 -19.90
C LEU A 382 0.58 28.00 -18.52
N THR A 383 0.80 26.75 -18.12
CA THR A 383 0.26 26.23 -16.85
C THR A 383 1.36 25.87 -15.86
N ARG A 384 1.07 26.01 -14.57
CA ARG A 384 1.89 25.47 -13.47
C ARG A 384 1.08 25.24 -12.20
N ALA A 385 1.48 24.23 -11.44
CA ALA A 385 1.06 24.02 -10.05
C ALA A 385 1.98 24.74 -9.05
N LEU A 386 1.40 25.37 -8.03
CA LEU A 386 2.10 26.03 -6.92
C LEU A 386 2.63 25.06 -5.87
N ARG A 387 2.05 23.85 -5.78
CA ARG A 387 2.53 22.76 -4.91
C ARG A 387 2.66 21.46 -5.67
N ARG A 388 3.74 20.74 -5.40
CA ARG A 388 4.06 19.40 -5.91
C ARG A 388 4.40 18.52 -4.72
N GLU A 389 3.74 17.38 -4.60
CA GLU A 389 3.92 16.44 -3.47
C GLU A 389 3.84 17.14 -2.09
N GLY A 390 2.90 18.08 -1.96
CA GLY A 390 2.70 18.87 -0.73
C GLY A 390 3.69 20.05 -0.55
N SER A 391 4.79 20.10 -1.29
CA SER A 391 5.83 21.13 -1.19
C SER A 391 5.60 22.29 -2.17
N PRO A 392 5.83 23.57 -1.76
CA PRO A 392 5.78 24.71 -2.68
C PRO A 392 6.78 24.59 -3.84
N THR A 393 6.40 25.08 -5.02
CA THR A 393 7.26 25.07 -6.22
C THR A 393 7.63 26.49 -6.66
N LEU A 394 8.80 26.62 -7.29
CA LEU A 394 9.20 27.84 -7.98
C LEU A 394 8.71 27.81 -9.44
N ALA A 395 8.31 28.97 -9.96
CA ALA A 395 7.95 29.08 -11.37
C ALA A 395 9.19 28.79 -12.23
N SER A 396 8.98 28.22 -13.42
CA SER A 396 10.01 28.15 -14.44
C SER A 396 10.64 29.53 -14.62
N ARG A 397 11.97 29.61 -14.60
CA ARG A 397 12.72 30.84 -14.86
C ARG A 397 12.28 31.54 -16.16
N TRP A 398 11.80 30.80 -17.16
CA TRP A 398 11.31 31.37 -18.42
C TRP A 398 9.94 32.01 -18.28
N LEU A 399 9.02 31.33 -17.58
CA LEU A 399 7.70 31.87 -17.27
C LEU A 399 7.82 33.10 -16.37
N TRP A 400 8.66 33.04 -15.34
CA TRP A 400 8.90 34.16 -14.44
C TRP A 400 9.41 35.38 -15.20
N ARG A 401 10.42 35.23 -16.06
CA ARG A 401 10.94 36.34 -16.90
C ARG A 401 9.90 36.90 -17.86
N LEU A 402 9.10 36.04 -18.49
CA LEU A 402 7.99 36.48 -19.34
C LEU A 402 6.97 37.30 -18.54
N LYS A 403 6.57 36.87 -17.34
CA LYS A 403 5.69 37.63 -16.45
C LYS A 403 6.30 39.01 -16.13
N THR A 404 7.58 39.04 -15.74
CA THR A 404 8.27 40.28 -15.40
C THR A 404 8.37 41.24 -16.59
N LEU A 405 8.62 40.75 -17.80
CA LEU A 405 8.63 41.56 -19.04
C LEU A 405 7.30 42.25 -19.29
N VAL A 406 6.24 41.46 -19.29
CA VAL A 406 4.89 41.91 -19.59
C VAL A 406 4.45 42.93 -18.53
N GLN A 407 4.75 42.67 -17.26
CA GLN A 407 4.50 43.61 -16.15
C GLN A 407 5.33 44.89 -16.26
N GLY A 408 6.61 44.80 -16.63
CA GLY A 408 7.49 45.96 -16.81
C GLY A 408 7.02 46.90 -17.92
N ALA A 409 6.34 46.38 -18.94
CA ALA A 409 5.67 47.14 -19.98
C ALA A 409 4.25 47.62 -19.58
N LYS A 410 3.91 47.57 -18.28
CA LYS A 410 2.62 47.96 -17.70
C LYS A 410 1.41 47.18 -18.25
N THR A 411 1.63 45.94 -18.69
CA THR A 411 0.58 45.02 -19.13
C THR A 411 0.61 43.71 -18.33
N LYS A 412 -0.32 42.80 -18.57
CA LYS A 412 -0.40 41.49 -17.92
C LYS A 412 -0.76 40.41 -18.95
N LEU A 413 -0.31 39.18 -18.71
CA LEU A 413 -0.83 38.03 -19.44
C LEU A 413 -2.30 37.85 -19.08
N ALA A 414 -3.12 37.44 -20.05
CA ALA A 414 -4.49 37.02 -19.76
C ALA A 414 -4.46 35.83 -18.80
N ASN A 415 -5.45 35.71 -17.92
CA ASN A 415 -5.57 34.56 -17.04
C ASN A 415 -6.48 33.49 -17.67
N ALA A 416 -6.33 32.24 -17.23
CA ALA A 416 -7.25 31.15 -17.53
C ALA A 416 -7.92 30.65 -16.23
N ALA A 417 -8.18 31.55 -15.28
CA ALA A 417 -8.61 31.20 -13.92
C ALA A 417 -9.99 30.52 -13.88
N ASP A 418 -10.83 30.74 -14.90
CA ASP A 418 -12.15 30.11 -15.00
C ASP A 418 -12.06 28.57 -14.95
N TYR A 419 -10.99 27.98 -15.51
CA TYR A 419 -10.79 26.53 -15.46
C TYR A 419 -10.44 26.01 -14.06
N VAL A 420 -9.89 26.85 -13.17
CA VAL A 420 -9.74 26.50 -11.75
C VAL A 420 -11.12 26.43 -11.09
N ALA A 421 -11.99 27.41 -11.36
CA ALA A 421 -13.36 27.41 -10.85
C ALA A 421 -14.15 26.21 -11.38
N TYR A 422 -14.00 25.87 -12.66
CA TYR A 422 -14.61 24.68 -13.25
C TYR A 422 -14.07 23.38 -12.64
N ALA A 423 -12.75 23.27 -12.45
CA ALA A 423 -12.15 22.09 -11.82
C ALA A 423 -12.68 21.90 -10.38
N GLN A 424 -12.79 22.97 -9.60
CA GLN A 424 -13.34 22.92 -8.25
C GLN A 424 -14.84 22.60 -8.23
N ALA A 425 -15.60 23.11 -9.21
CA ALA A 425 -17.03 22.85 -9.31
C ALA A 425 -17.33 21.41 -9.77
N LEU A 426 -16.47 20.82 -10.59
CA LEU A 426 -16.67 19.50 -11.21
C LEU A 426 -16.89 18.37 -10.18
N ASP A 427 -16.17 18.43 -9.07
CA ASP A 427 -16.20 17.41 -8.00
C ASP A 427 -16.84 17.94 -6.70
N LYS A 428 -17.41 19.15 -6.73
CA LYS A 428 -18.10 19.72 -5.57
C LYS A 428 -19.44 19.00 -5.36
N PRO A 429 -19.66 18.32 -4.22
CA PRO A 429 -20.95 17.70 -3.95
C PRO A 429 -22.03 18.78 -3.74
N ALA A 430 -23.25 18.51 -4.17
CA ALA A 430 -24.39 19.40 -3.94
C ALA A 430 -24.70 19.59 -2.44
N ALA A 431 -24.52 18.52 -1.66
CA ALA A 431 -24.61 18.53 -0.20
C ALA A 431 -23.68 17.47 0.39
N ILE A 432 -23.09 17.77 1.55
CA ILE A 432 -22.35 16.80 2.35
C ILE A 432 -23.29 16.33 3.47
N THR A 433 -23.64 15.05 3.47
CA THR A 433 -24.50 14.46 4.51
C THR A 433 -23.62 13.65 5.46
N ALA A 434 -23.50 14.08 6.71
CA ALA A 434 -22.77 13.32 7.73
C ALA A 434 -23.37 11.94 7.92
N ALA A 435 -22.52 10.92 8.07
CA ALA A 435 -22.99 9.59 8.45
C ALA A 435 -23.64 9.66 9.83
N LYS A 436 -24.70 8.88 10.04
CA LYS A 436 -25.26 8.67 11.38
C LYS A 436 -24.65 7.42 11.98
N GLN A 437 -24.55 7.39 13.31
CA GLN A 437 -24.17 6.18 14.03
C GLN A 437 -25.07 5.00 13.61
N PRO A 438 -24.50 3.84 13.26
CA PRO A 438 -25.29 2.68 12.88
C PRO A 438 -26.03 2.11 14.10
N HIS A 439 -27.32 1.80 13.91
CA HIS A 439 -28.19 1.19 14.91
C HIS A 439 -28.75 -0.16 14.42
N PRO A 440 -27.89 -1.16 14.16
CA PRO A 440 -28.36 -2.45 13.67
C PRO A 440 -29.28 -3.13 14.69
N ARG A 441 -30.48 -3.49 14.25
CA ARG A 441 -31.53 -4.18 15.02
C ARG A 441 -31.91 -5.48 14.32
N PRO A 442 -31.14 -6.57 14.51
CA PRO A 442 -31.46 -7.87 13.91
C PRO A 442 -32.88 -8.33 14.32
N PRO A 443 -33.64 -8.96 13.41
CA PRO A 443 -34.94 -9.52 13.75
C PRO A 443 -34.80 -10.67 14.76
N ALA A 444 -35.87 -10.97 15.51
CA ALA A 444 -35.86 -11.91 16.63
C ALA A 444 -35.19 -13.26 16.31
N GLY A 445 -35.51 -13.89 15.16
CA GLY A 445 -34.95 -15.18 14.75
C GLY A 445 -33.49 -15.15 14.26
N LYS A 446 -32.83 -13.99 14.26
CA LYS A 446 -31.42 -13.81 13.84
C LYS A 446 -30.55 -13.22 14.97
N ARG A 447 -31.03 -13.24 16.20
CA ARG A 447 -30.29 -12.78 17.39
C ARG A 447 -29.38 -13.89 17.93
N LEU A 448 -28.65 -13.56 19.00
CA LEU A 448 -27.68 -14.48 19.60
C LEU A 448 -28.39 -15.67 20.23
N ASN A 449 -28.06 -16.88 19.76
CA ASN A 449 -28.48 -18.15 20.38
C ASN A 449 -27.31 -18.84 21.12
N GLN A 450 -26.09 -18.35 20.91
CA GLN A 450 -24.89 -18.83 21.56
C GLN A 450 -23.89 -17.68 21.73
N ILE A 451 -23.17 -17.66 22.85
CA ILE A 451 -22.07 -16.74 23.12
C ILE A 451 -20.95 -17.46 23.87
N SER A 452 -19.68 -17.15 23.57
CA SER A 452 -18.56 -17.68 24.35
C SER A 452 -18.22 -16.78 25.54
N VAL A 453 -17.67 -17.34 26.62
CA VAL A 453 -17.18 -16.58 27.80
C VAL A 453 -16.24 -15.44 27.38
N THR A 454 -15.37 -15.67 26.39
CA THR A 454 -14.47 -14.67 25.82
C THR A 454 -15.19 -13.58 25.01
N THR A 455 -16.28 -13.91 24.32
CA THR A 455 -17.06 -12.96 23.51
C THR A 455 -17.93 -12.05 24.38
N VAL A 456 -18.23 -12.44 25.64
CA VAL A 456 -19.02 -11.60 26.56
C VAL A 456 -18.34 -10.26 26.82
N GLU A 457 -17.01 -10.25 26.97
CA GLU A 457 -16.25 -9.00 27.11
C GLU A 457 -16.45 -8.09 25.90
N THR A 458 -16.41 -8.65 24.69
CA THR A 458 -16.71 -7.92 23.45
C THR A 458 -18.15 -7.42 23.41
N LEU A 459 -19.14 -8.22 23.83
CA LEU A 459 -20.55 -7.77 23.87
C LEU A 459 -20.75 -6.59 24.82
N ILE A 460 -20.00 -6.53 25.92
CA ILE A 460 -20.05 -5.43 26.88
C ILE A 460 -19.41 -4.17 26.30
N ARG A 461 -18.27 -4.32 25.61
CA ARG A 461 -17.46 -3.18 25.12
C ARG A 461 -17.88 -2.68 23.74
N ASP A 462 -18.07 -3.59 22.79
CA ASP A 462 -18.44 -3.33 21.40
C ASP A 462 -19.49 -4.35 20.88
N PRO A 463 -20.77 -4.14 21.21
CA PRO A 463 -21.87 -4.95 20.68
C PRO A 463 -21.88 -5.04 19.15
N TYR A 464 -21.48 -3.98 18.44
CA TYR A 464 -21.45 -3.95 16.98
C TYR A 464 -20.50 -5.01 16.41
N ALA A 465 -19.32 -5.22 17.04
CA ALA A 465 -18.40 -6.27 16.64
C ALA A 465 -19.02 -7.66 16.81
N VAL A 466 -19.82 -7.88 17.86
CA VAL A 466 -20.57 -9.14 18.04
C VAL A 466 -21.64 -9.30 16.97
N TYR A 467 -22.35 -8.23 16.60
CA TYR A 467 -23.31 -8.24 15.50
C TYR A 467 -22.63 -8.60 14.16
N ALA A 468 -21.56 -7.90 13.79
CA ALA A 468 -20.85 -8.14 12.54
C ALA A 468 -20.29 -9.57 12.46
N ARG A 469 -19.63 -10.03 13.53
CA ARG A 469 -18.97 -11.34 13.55
C ARG A 469 -19.93 -12.51 13.73
N ARG A 470 -20.87 -12.43 14.67
CA ARG A 470 -21.73 -13.58 15.03
C ARG A 470 -23.06 -13.62 14.28
N ILE A 471 -23.60 -12.45 13.92
CA ILE A 471 -24.91 -12.37 13.24
C ILE A 471 -24.73 -12.24 11.73
N LEU A 472 -23.92 -11.29 11.26
CA LEU A 472 -23.63 -11.15 9.82
C LEU A 472 -22.60 -12.17 9.31
N LYS A 473 -21.85 -12.82 10.20
CA LYS A 473 -20.79 -13.77 9.87
C LYS A 473 -19.67 -13.17 9.02
N LEU A 474 -19.34 -11.91 9.30
CA LEU A 474 -18.22 -11.22 8.68
C LEU A 474 -16.99 -11.45 9.54
N GLU A 475 -16.01 -12.16 9.00
CA GLU A 475 -14.69 -12.31 9.62
C GLU A 475 -13.70 -11.39 8.91
N ALA A 476 -12.94 -10.62 9.70
CA ALA A 476 -11.85 -9.83 9.17
C ALA A 476 -10.75 -10.76 8.69
N LEU A 477 -10.30 -10.57 7.45
CA LEU A 477 -9.18 -11.32 6.91
C LEU A 477 -7.87 -10.70 7.38
N ASP A 478 -6.98 -11.52 7.92
CA ASP A 478 -5.63 -11.08 8.26
C ASP A 478 -4.91 -10.54 7.01
N PRO A 479 -4.03 -9.54 7.15
CA PRO A 479 -3.15 -9.10 6.06
C PRO A 479 -2.29 -10.24 5.54
N ILE A 480 -1.93 -10.19 4.25
CA ILE A 480 -1.01 -11.16 3.64
C ILE A 480 0.40 -10.93 4.20
N GLY A 481 1.07 -12.01 4.62
CA GLY A 481 2.44 -11.96 5.12
C GLY A 481 2.61 -11.10 6.39
N ALA A 482 1.58 -11.01 7.24
CA ALA A 482 1.67 -10.25 8.47
C ALA A 482 2.80 -10.78 9.38
N ALA A 483 3.42 -9.89 10.15
CA ALA A 483 4.38 -10.33 11.18
C ALA A 483 3.61 -11.01 12.33
N ALA A 484 4.13 -12.13 12.84
CA ALA A 484 3.52 -12.81 13.98
C ALA A 484 3.45 -11.91 15.22
N GLY A 485 2.25 -11.63 15.70
CA GLY A 485 2.00 -10.70 16.79
C GLY A 485 1.90 -11.37 18.17
N PRO A 486 1.46 -10.59 19.19
CA PRO A 486 1.16 -11.13 20.52
C PRO A 486 0.10 -12.24 20.51
N ALA A 487 -0.85 -12.22 19.58
CA ALA A 487 -1.89 -13.24 19.46
C ALA A 487 -1.33 -14.61 19.06
N GLN A 488 -0.45 -14.65 18.04
CA GLN A 488 0.24 -15.88 17.61
C GLN A 488 1.16 -16.41 18.72
N ARG A 489 1.90 -15.51 19.39
CA ARG A 489 2.70 -15.88 20.57
C ARG A 489 1.85 -16.46 21.69
N GLY A 490 0.70 -15.85 21.97
CA GLY A 490 -0.28 -16.35 22.94
C GLY A 490 -0.70 -17.77 22.63
N THR A 491 -1.24 -17.97 21.43
CA THR A 491 -1.71 -19.29 20.96
C THR A 491 -0.61 -20.36 21.06
N ALA A 492 0.62 -20.02 20.66
CA ALA A 492 1.76 -20.92 20.77
C ALA A 492 2.08 -21.33 22.23
N VAL A 493 2.05 -20.38 23.16
CA VAL A 493 2.31 -20.67 24.58
C VAL A 493 1.21 -21.57 25.17
N HIS A 494 -0.07 -21.30 24.86
CA HIS A 494 -1.15 -22.18 25.30
C HIS A 494 -1.00 -23.59 24.76
N ALA A 495 -0.75 -23.75 23.45
CA ALA A 495 -0.56 -25.05 22.82
C ALA A 495 0.62 -25.84 23.42
N ALA A 496 1.72 -25.15 23.76
CA ALA A 496 2.87 -25.77 24.40
C ALA A 496 2.56 -26.23 25.84
N ILE A 497 1.83 -25.43 26.61
CA ILE A 497 1.41 -25.78 27.98
C ILE A 497 0.41 -26.94 27.97
N GLU A 498 -0.54 -26.93 27.03
CA GLU A 498 -1.50 -28.02 26.81
C GLU A 498 -0.76 -29.33 26.53
N ALA A 499 0.18 -29.33 25.58
CA ALA A 499 0.99 -30.49 25.24
C ALA A 499 1.90 -30.95 26.39
N PHE A 500 2.34 -30.03 27.26
CA PHE A 500 3.19 -30.34 28.41
C PHE A 500 2.43 -30.97 29.58
N GLY A 501 1.17 -30.59 29.79
CA GLY A 501 0.35 -31.09 30.91
C GLY A 501 0.91 -30.71 32.28
N ASP A 502 1.13 -31.69 33.16
CA ASP A 502 1.79 -31.53 34.49
C ASP A 502 3.21 -32.08 34.50
N GLY A 503 3.90 -32.05 33.35
CA GLY A 503 5.30 -32.44 33.24
C GLY A 503 6.19 -31.77 34.30
N HIS A 504 7.34 -32.38 34.55
CA HIS A 504 8.33 -31.90 35.53
C HIS A 504 9.67 -31.55 34.87
N ASP A 505 9.80 -31.77 33.56
CA ASP A 505 11.04 -31.53 32.83
C ASP A 505 11.04 -30.13 32.17
N PRO A 506 11.91 -29.20 32.60
CA PRO A 506 12.06 -27.89 31.98
C PRO A 506 12.49 -27.96 30.51
N GLU A 507 13.28 -28.97 30.13
CA GLU A 507 13.77 -29.12 28.75
C GLU A 507 12.61 -29.47 27.82
N GLN A 508 11.74 -30.40 28.24
CA GLN A 508 10.53 -30.76 27.49
C GLN A 508 9.63 -29.56 27.21
N LEU A 509 9.29 -28.74 28.23
CA LEU A 509 8.43 -27.56 28.01
C LEU A 509 9.12 -26.52 27.12
N THR A 510 10.43 -26.34 27.25
CA THR A 510 11.20 -25.43 26.41
C THR A 510 11.18 -25.87 24.94
N GLN A 511 11.29 -27.17 24.67
CA GLN A 511 11.19 -27.73 23.32
C GLN A 511 9.79 -27.55 22.73
N LEU A 512 8.73 -27.83 23.51
CA LEU A 512 7.34 -27.64 23.09
C LEU A 512 7.05 -26.17 22.77
N LEU A 513 7.56 -25.23 23.57
CA LEU A 513 7.44 -23.80 23.30
C LEU A 513 8.13 -23.40 22.00
N ASP A 514 9.35 -23.88 21.75
CA ASP A 514 10.07 -23.57 20.51
C ASP A 514 9.33 -24.10 19.27
N GLN A 515 8.82 -25.33 19.35
CA GLN A 515 8.03 -25.97 18.30
C GLN A 515 6.72 -25.22 18.03
N ALA A 516 5.97 -24.87 19.08
CA ALA A 516 4.72 -24.14 18.95
C ALA A 516 4.93 -22.71 18.41
N LEU A 517 5.96 -22.01 18.90
CA LEU A 517 6.31 -20.67 18.40
C LEU A 517 6.69 -20.73 16.91
N HIS A 518 7.45 -21.75 16.50
CA HIS A 518 7.77 -21.97 15.10
C HIS A 518 6.51 -22.25 14.27
N PHE A 519 5.64 -23.14 14.75
CA PHE A 519 4.38 -23.49 14.09
C PHE A 519 3.47 -22.28 13.86
N HIS A 520 3.42 -21.35 14.81
CA HIS A 520 2.64 -20.11 14.71
C HIS A 520 3.35 -18.96 14.01
N GLY A 521 4.49 -19.21 13.35
CA GLY A 521 5.16 -18.24 12.48
C GLY A 521 6.04 -17.21 13.18
N ILE A 522 6.45 -17.47 14.42
CA ILE A 522 7.39 -16.61 15.13
C ILE A 522 8.79 -16.80 14.53
N SER A 523 9.43 -15.68 14.13
CA SER A 523 10.71 -15.72 13.42
C SER A 523 11.82 -16.37 14.25
N PRO A 524 12.84 -16.99 13.62
CA PRO A 524 13.96 -17.60 14.32
C PRO A 524 14.66 -16.66 15.31
N GLU A 525 14.85 -15.39 14.93
CA GLU A 525 15.50 -14.37 15.76
C GLU A 525 14.66 -14.06 17.00
N ARG A 526 13.34 -13.97 16.84
CA ARG A 526 12.42 -13.74 17.95
C ARG A 526 12.30 -14.94 18.86
N ARG A 527 12.29 -16.16 18.32
CA ARG A 527 12.32 -17.39 19.14
C ARG A 527 13.61 -17.48 19.96
N ALA A 528 14.75 -17.16 19.35
CA ALA A 528 16.03 -17.10 20.05
C ALA A 528 15.99 -16.07 21.21
N ALA A 529 15.45 -14.87 20.97
CA ALA A 529 15.30 -13.85 22.01
C ALA A 529 14.28 -14.23 23.11
N GLU A 530 13.19 -14.92 22.76
CA GLU A 530 12.18 -15.36 23.72
C GLU A 530 12.67 -16.52 24.59
N ARG A 531 13.56 -17.39 24.10
CA ARG A 531 14.04 -18.58 24.82
C ARG A 531 14.49 -18.26 26.25
N GLU A 532 15.34 -17.25 26.43
CA GLU A 532 15.83 -16.85 27.76
C GLU A 532 14.72 -16.28 28.64
N ARG A 533 13.86 -15.43 28.07
CA ARG A 533 12.71 -14.84 28.77
C ARG A 533 11.73 -15.91 29.24
N LEU A 534 11.50 -16.92 28.42
CA LEU A 534 10.58 -18.02 28.72
C LEU A 534 11.18 -19.03 29.67
N ALA A 535 12.50 -19.22 29.70
CA ALA A 535 13.16 -20.16 30.62
C ALA A 535 12.84 -19.86 32.10
N VAL A 536 12.82 -18.58 32.48
CA VAL A 536 12.42 -18.16 33.84
C VAL A 536 10.96 -18.54 34.14
N SER A 537 10.07 -18.34 33.15
CA SER A 537 8.65 -18.72 33.25
C SER A 537 8.46 -20.23 33.34
N VAL A 538 9.24 -21.02 32.58
CA VAL A 538 9.23 -22.48 32.61
C VAL A 538 9.60 -23.00 34.01
N GLN A 539 10.72 -22.52 34.57
CA GLN A 539 11.18 -22.95 35.89
C GLN A 539 10.16 -22.61 36.99
N ALA A 540 9.64 -21.38 36.98
CA ALA A 540 8.63 -20.95 37.95
C ALA A 540 7.32 -21.74 37.83
N LEU A 541 6.87 -22.06 36.61
CA LEU A 541 5.66 -22.83 36.39
C LEU A 541 5.81 -24.27 36.93
N ILE A 542 6.95 -24.92 36.67
CA ILE A 542 7.21 -26.29 37.14
C ILE A 542 7.30 -26.34 38.66
N ALA A 543 8.04 -25.44 39.29
CA ALA A 543 8.11 -25.33 40.75
C ALA A 543 6.72 -25.12 41.36
N TRP A 544 5.90 -24.28 40.71
CA TRP A 544 4.54 -24.05 41.16
C TRP A 544 3.63 -25.27 40.97
N PHE A 545 3.76 -26.02 39.87
CA PHE A 545 3.05 -27.29 39.69
C PHE A 545 3.44 -28.32 40.74
N GLU A 546 4.71 -28.38 41.15
CA GLU A 546 5.18 -29.23 42.25
C GLU A 546 4.47 -28.89 43.57
N GLU A 547 4.41 -27.60 43.94
CA GLU A 547 3.67 -27.14 45.12
C GLU A 547 2.19 -27.52 45.07
N ARG A 548 1.55 -27.43 43.88
CA ARG A 548 0.14 -27.75 43.73
C ARG A 548 -0.17 -29.24 43.78
N ARG A 549 0.74 -30.12 43.31
CA ARG A 549 0.55 -31.58 43.41
C ARG A 549 0.35 -32.03 44.86
N ALA A 550 0.96 -31.34 45.83
CA ALA A 550 0.76 -31.61 47.26
C ALA A 550 -0.71 -31.48 47.73
N ARG A 551 -1.58 -30.79 46.95
CA ARG A 551 -3.00 -30.64 47.25
C ARG A 551 -3.86 -31.85 46.86
N ASN A 552 -3.30 -32.86 46.18
CA ASN A 552 -4.02 -34.06 45.70
C ASN A 552 -5.32 -33.75 44.94
N ALA A 553 -5.32 -32.67 44.16
CA ALA A 553 -6.47 -32.27 43.36
C ALA A 553 -6.54 -33.06 42.04
N ALA A 554 -7.75 -33.38 41.59
CA ALA A 554 -8.01 -33.82 40.22
C ALA A 554 -7.82 -32.63 39.27
N VAL A 555 -6.93 -32.76 38.28
CA VAL A 555 -6.58 -31.69 37.33
C VAL A 555 -7.20 -31.98 35.97
N HIS A 556 -7.98 -31.02 35.48
CA HIS A 556 -8.64 -31.06 34.17
C HIS A 556 -8.13 -29.89 33.33
N ARG A 557 -7.82 -30.13 32.05
CA ARG A 557 -7.21 -29.16 31.13
C ARG A 557 -8.04 -29.01 29.87
N GLU A 558 -8.07 -27.80 29.31
CA GLU A 558 -8.81 -27.48 28.08
C GLU A 558 -10.24 -28.04 28.10
N ILE A 559 -10.87 -28.01 29.28
CA ILE A 559 -12.16 -28.66 29.48
C ILE A 559 -13.26 -27.75 28.96
N ARG A 560 -14.05 -28.29 28.03
CA ARG A 560 -15.18 -27.59 27.44
C ARG A 560 -16.35 -27.56 28.41
N GLY A 561 -16.89 -26.38 28.63
CA GLY A 561 -18.11 -26.16 29.40
C GLY A 561 -19.22 -25.53 28.56
N GLU A 562 -20.45 -25.83 28.93
CA GLU A 562 -21.65 -25.19 28.40
C GLU A 562 -22.74 -25.03 29.46
N LEU A 563 -23.43 -23.88 29.40
CA LEU A 563 -24.52 -23.54 30.32
C LEU A 563 -25.63 -22.84 29.55
N MET A 564 -26.87 -23.33 29.68
CA MET A 564 -28.04 -22.64 29.13
C MET A 564 -28.45 -21.48 30.04
N ILE A 565 -28.51 -20.27 29.46
CA ILE A 565 -29.03 -19.07 30.10
C ILE A 565 -30.27 -18.64 29.33
N ASP A 566 -31.43 -19.05 29.83
CA ASP A 566 -32.70 -18.95 29.09
C ASP A 566 -32.54 -19.64 27.72
N ASP A 567 -32.76 -18.92 26.61
CA ASP A 567 -32.64 -19.46 25.24
C ASP A 567 -31.22 -19.32 24.63
N VAL A 568 -30.25 -18.81 25.38
CA VAL A 568 -28.88 -18.56 24.90
C VAL A 568 -27.89 -19.51 25.55
N LYS A 569 -27.13 -20.23 24.72
CA LYS A 569 -26.07 -21.11 25.19
C LYS A 569 -24.78 -20.35 25.48
N LEU A 570 -24.34 -20.32 26.73
CA LEU A 570 -23.00 -19.88 27.10
C LEU A 570 -22.02 -21.05 26.92
N THR A 571 -20.92 -20.83 26.20
CA THR A 571 -19.87 -21.84 25.99
C THR A 571 -18.50 -21.32 26.40
N GLY A 572 -17.63 -22.18 26.91
CA GLY A 572 -16.26 -21.81 27.24
C GLY A 572 -15.33 -23.02 27.20
N ILE A 573 -14.04 -22.76 27.12
CA ILE A 573 -12.99 -23.74 27.36
C ILE A 573 -12.18 -23.15 28.50
N ALA A 574 -12.12 -23.87 29.63
CA ALA A 574 -11.29 -23.47 30.76
C ALA A 574 -9.91 -24.12 30.60
N ASP A 575 -8.85 -23.30 30.61
CA ASP A 575 -7.48 -23.79 30.42
C ASP A 575 -7.12 -24.86 31.46
N ARG A 576 -7.46 -24.63 32.74
CA ARG A 576 -7.22 -25.58 33.83
C ARG A 576 -8.23 -25.43 34.98
N ILE A 577 -8.82 -26.55 35.41
CA ILE A 577 -9.64 -26.65 36.61
C ILE A 577 -9.04 -27.70 37.55
N GLU A 578 -8.86 -27.36 38.82
CA GLU A 578 -8.40 -28.28 39.86
C GLU A 578 -9.49 -28.51 40.90
N ILE A 579 -9.78 -29.77 41.24
CA ILE A 579 -10.83 -30.15 42.20
C ILE A 579 -10.25 -31.00 43.32
N ALA A 580 -10.44 -30.57 44.57
CA ALA A 580 -10.13 -31.32 45.77
C ALA A 580 -11.30 -31.23 46.77
N PRO A 581 -11.34 -32.06 47.84
CA PRO A 581 -12.41 -31.98 48.84
C PRO A 581 -12.54 -30.57 49.43
N GLY A 582 -13.68 -29.91 49.18
CA GLY A 582 -13.97 -28.55 49.67
C GLY A 582 -13.23 -27.41 48.94
N HIS A 583 -12.55 -27.69 47.83
CA HIS A 583 -11.72 -26.71 47.12
C HIS A 583 -11.80 -26.89 45.61
N ALA A 584 -12.04 -25.80 44.87
CA ALA A 584 -11.97 -25.81 43.42
C ALA A 584 -11.27 -24.55 42.90
N VAL A 585 -10.35 -24.73 41.97
CA VAL A 585 -9.53 -23.65 41.41
C VAL A 585 -9.75 -23.58 39.91
N ILE A 586 -9.95 -22.37 39.39
CA ILE A 586 -9.98 -22.12 37.96
C ILE A 586 -8.77 -21.26 37.61
N LEU A 587 -8.02 -21.70 36.61
CA LEU A 587 -6.81 -21.04 36.16
C LEU A 587 -6.87 -20.75 34.67
N ASP A 588 -6.34 -19.57 34.33
CA ASP A 588 -6.19 -19.10 32.95
C ASP A 588 -4.74 -18.63 32.73
N PHE A 589 -4.12 -19.13 31.68
CA PHE A 589 -2.78 -18.73 31.27
C PHE A 589 -2.86 -17.46 30.43
N LYS A 590 -1.97 -16.51 30.66
CA LYS A 590 -1.88 -15.26 29.89
C LYS A 590 -0.45 -15.01 29.44
N THR A 591 -0.27 -14.54 28.21
CA THR A 591 1.01 -14.01 27.73
C THR A 591 1.13 -12.49 27.93
N GLY A 592 -0.01 -11.80 28.04
CA GLY A 592 -0.10 -10.37 28.35
C GLY A 592 -0.26 -10.10 29.85
N ALA A 593 -0.39 -8.83 30.22
CA ALA A 593 -0.75 -8.46 31.59
C ALA A 593 -2.19 -8.94 31.88
N PRO A 594 -2.43 -9.72 32.94
CA PRO A 594 -3.78 -10.13 33.32
C PRO A 594 -4.60 -8.93 33.82
N PRO A 595 -5.95 -9.00 33.76
CA PRO A 595 -6.83 -7.98 34.33
C PRO A 595 -6.52 -7.68 35.80
N THR A 596 -6.81 -6.47 36.25
CA THR A 596 -6.75 -6.13 37.69
C THR A 596 -7.97 -6.64 38.44
N ASP A 597 -7.86 -6.78 39.75
CA ASP A 597 -8.96 -7.26 40.61
C ASP A 597 -10.20 -6.36 40.46
N SER A 598 -10.00 -5.04 40.37
CA SER A 598 -11.06 -4.08 40.06
C SER A 598 -11.70 -4.28 38.67
N GLN A 599 -10.93 -4.67 37.66
CA GLN A 599 -11.47 -4.96 36.32
C GLN A 599 -12.28 -6.26 36.30
N VAL A 600 -11.86 -7.27 37.07
CA VAL A 600 -12.61 -8.51 37.23
C VAL A 600 -13.89 -8.24 38.04
N GLU A 601 -13.78 -7.55 39.18
CA GLU A 601 -14.89 -7.26 40.09
C GLU A 601 -15.96 -6.34 39.47
N SER A 602 -15.56 -5.40 38.61
CA SER A 602 -16.52 -4.59 37.84
C SER A 602 -17.27 -5.35 36.74
N GLY A 603 -16.90 -6.61 36.47
CA GLY A 603 -17.49 -7.43 35.41
C GLY A 603 -17.05 -7.06 33.99
N LEU A 604 -16.04 -6.19 33.84
CA LEU A 604 -15.50 -5.78 32.52
C LEU A 604 -14.58 -6.84 31.89
N SER A 605 -14.08 -7.79 32.69
CA SER A 605 -13.35 -8.98 32.23
C SER A 605 -13.94 -10.23 32.90
N PRO A 606 -15.09 -10.72 32.43
CA PRO A 606 -15.90 -11.69 33.16
C PRO A 606 -15.50 -13.15 32.93
N GLN A 607 -14.43 -13.45 32.18
CA GLN A 607 -14.08 -14.81 31.75
C GLN A 607 -14.01 -15.80 32.93
N LEU A 608 -13.08 -15.62 33.88
CA LEU A 608 -12.92 -16.51 35.04
C LEU A 608 -14.17 -16.52 35.94
N LEU A 609 -14.87 -15.40 36.06
CA LEU A 609 -16.12 -15.31 36.86
C LEU A 609 -17.23 -16.16 36.24
N LEU A 610 -17.37 -16.14 34.91
CA LEU A 610 -18.37 -16.93 34.20
C LEU A 610 -18.00 -18.42 34.21
N GLU A 611 -16.72 -18.78 34.09
CA GLU A 611 -16.26 -20.16 34.26
C GLU A 611 -16.54 -20.67 35.68
N ALA A 612 -16.33 -19.84 36.71
CA ALA A 612 -16.70 -20.16 38.09
C ALA A 612 -18.20 -20.38 38.28
N ALA A 613 -19.02 -19.54 37.65
CA ALA A 613 -20.47 -19.71 37.68
C ALA A 613 -20.92 -20.96 36.91
N MET A 614 -20.29 -21.26 35.78
CA MET A 614 -20.52 -22.49 35.02
C MET A 614 -20.18 -23.72 35.86
N LEU A 615 -19.05 -23.74 36.56
CA LEU A 615 -18.66 -24.84 37.44
C LEU A 615 -19.67 -25.05 38.58
N ALA A 616 -20.15 -23.96 39.21
CA ALA A 616 -21.16 -24.03 40.26
C ALA A 616 -22.52 -24.55 39.75
N ALA A 617 -22.87 -24.21 38.50
CA ALA A 617 -24.10 -24.67 37.86
C ALA A 617 -24.03 -26.10 37.30
N GLY A 618 -22.83 -26.71 37.25
CA GLY A 618 -22.60 -28.01 36.62
C GLY A 618 -22.47 -27.94 35.10
N GLY A 619 -22.02 -26.81 34.57
CA GLY A 619 -21.78 -26.58 33.14
C GLY A 619 -20.57 -27.30 32.58
N PHE A 620 -19.81 -28.03 33.41
CA PHE A 620 -18.76 -28.96 33.00
C PHE A 620 -19.22 -30.38 33.39
N PRO A 621 -19.90 -31.11 32.49
CA PRO A 621 -20.60 -32.36 32.83
C PRO A 621 -19.70 -33.41 33.49
N GLU A 622 -18.42 -33.48 33.08
CA GLU A 622 -17.44 -34.43 33.60
C GLU A 622 -16.99 -34.13 35.03
N LEU A 623 -17.21 -32.90 35.52
CA LEU A 623 -16.73 -32.44 36.83
C LEU A 623 -17.82 -32.42 37.90
N GLY A 624 -19.10 -32.43 37.52
CA GLY A 624 -20.19 -32.20 38.46
C GLY A 624 -20.27 -30.74 38.93
N LYS A 625 -20.87 -30.50 40.10
CA LYS A 625 -21.11 -29.16 40.66
C LYS A 625 -20.12 -28.84 41.77
N HIS A 626 -19.33 -27.79 41.58
CA HIS A 626 -18.36 -27.32 42.56
C HIS A 626 -18.37 -25.81 42.70
N GLN A 627 -18.14 -25.30 43.90
CA GLN A 627 -17.95 -23.87 44.14
C GLN A 627 -16.46 -23.54 43.99
N ALA A 628 -16.13 -22.64 43.07
CA ALA A 628 -14.77 -22.13 42.94
C ALA A 628 -14.38 -21.38 44.22
N THR A 629 -13.22 -21.70 44.76
CA THR A 629 -12.62 -21.10 45.96
C THR A 629 -11.41 -20.22 45.62
N GLU A 630 -10.75 -20.45 44.48
CA GLU A 630 -9.64 -19.65 43.98
C GLU A 630 -9.82 -19.39 42.46
N LEU A 631 -9.47 -18.18 42.01
CA LEU A 631 -9.31 -17.84 40.59
C LEU A 631 -7.87 -17.36 40.39
N ILE A 632 -7.17 -17.91 39.41
CA ILE A 632 -5.74 -17.65 39.22
C ILE A 632 -5.46 -17.26 37.78
N TYR A 633 -4.76 -16.14 37.61
CA TYR A 633 -4.07 -15.84 36.36
C TYR A 633 -2.60 -16.24 36.47
N TRP A 634 -2.10 -16.95 35.48
CA TRP A 634 -0.68 -17.27 35.38
C TRP A 634 -0.07 -16.58 34.16
N ARG A 635 0.93 -15.70 34.35
CA ARG A 635 1.49 -14.87 33.27
C ARG A 635 2.85 -15.36 32.74
N PHE A 636 2.92 -15.65 31.44
CA PHE A 636 4.11 -16.16 30.73
C PHE A 636 4.95 -15.08 30.06
N GLY A 637 6.25 -15.10 30.34
CA GLY A 637 7.27 -14.19 29.79
C GLY A 637 7.42 -12.87 30.55
N ASN A 638 7.03 -12.81 31.82
CA ASN A 638 7.38 -11.70 32.72
C ASN A 638 8.72 -11.97 33.44
N ALA A 639 9.35 -10.91 33.95
CA ALA A 639 10.65 -11.02 34.63
C ALA A 639 10.57 -11.75 35.99
N GLN A 640 9.39 -11.77 36.62
CA GLN A 640 9.12 -12.45 37.89
C GLN A 640 7.80 -13.22 37.76
N PRO A 641 7.82 -14.43 37.18
CA PRO A 641 6.63 -15.25 36.97
C PRO A 641 6.12 -15.79 38.29
N THR A 642 4.93 -15.34 38.67
CA THR A 642 4.21 -15.82 39.86
C THR A 642 2.73 -15.98 39.54
N PRO A 643 2.05 -16.95 40.19
CA PRO A 643 0.59 -17.05 40.11
C PRO A 643 -0.03 -15.81 40.74
N ARG A 644 -1.05 -15.26 40.08
CA ARG A 644 -1.84 -14.15 40.62
C ARG A 644 -3.24 -14.64 40.98
N ALA A 645 -3.49 -14.81 42.26
CA ALA A 645 -4.85 -15.00 42.76
C ALA A 645 -5.66 -13.71 42.58
N VAL A 646 -6.92 -13.83 42.17
CA VAL A 646 -7.85 -12.69 42.09
C VAL A 646 -8.51 -12.51 43.45
N ASP A 647 -8.31 -11.33 44.06
CA ASP A 647 -8.96 -10.96 45.31
C ASP A 647 -10.32 -10.29 45.03
N LEU A 648 -11.40 -10.84 45.60
CA LEU A 648 -12.79 -10.46 45.30
C LEU A 648 -13.59 -10.34 46.60
N LYS A 649 -14.40 -9.29 46.74
CA LYS A 649 -15.11 -8.99 48.00
C LYS A 649 -16.09 -10.08 48.43
N ASP A 650 -16.78 -10.69 47.48
CA ASP A 650 -17.74 -11.79 47.73
C ASP A 650 -17.14 -13.18 47.52
N GLY A 651 -15.80 -13.26 47.37
CA GLY A 651 -15.10 -14.45 46.92
C GLY A 651 -15.45 -14.88 45.49
N PRO A 652 -14.71 -15.87 44.92
CA PRO A 652 -14.91 -16.33 43.56
C PRO A 652 -16.33 -16.81 43.24
N HIS A 653 -16.94 -17.61 44.11
CA HIS A 653 -18.29 -18.13 43.88
C HIS A 653 -19.34 -17.01 43.85
N GLY A 654 -19.34 -16.11 44.84
CA GLY A 654 -20.29 -15.00 44.93
C GLY A 654 -20.16 -14.04 43.75
N ALA A 655 -18.93 -13.65 43.40
CA ALA A 655 -18.66 -12.81 42.25
C ALA A 655 -19.05 -13.48 40.92
N GLY A 656 -18.81 -14.79 40.78
CA GLY A 656 -19.23 -15.57 39.62
C GLY A 656 -20.75 -15.56 39.42
N MET A 657 -21.51 -15.80 40.49
CA MET A 657 -22.98 -15.76 40.44
C MET A 657 -23.52 -14.36 40.09
N LYS A 658 -22.88 -13.29 40.59
CA LYS A 658 -23.21 -11.90 40.20
C LYS A 658 -22.92 -11.63 38.72
N ALA A 659 -21.79 -12.12 38.20
CA ALA A 659 -21.44 -12.00 36.79
C ALA A 659 -22.45 -12.75 35.89
N LEU A 660 -22.86 -13.95 36.28
CA LEU A 660 -23.88 -14.73 35.57
C LEU A 660 -25.25 -14.03 35.54
N ALA A 661 -25.68 -13.46 36.68
CA ALA A 661 -26.93 -12.69 36.75
C ALA A 661 -26.87 -11.43 35.87
N SER A 662 -25.71 -10.76 35.84
CA SER A 662 -25.46 -9.60 34.98
C SER A 662 -25.50 -9.96 33.50
N LEU A 663 -24.88 -11.10 33.12
CA LEU A 663 -24.93 -11.63 31.76
C LEU A 663 -26.36 -12.00 31.35
N ARG A 664 -27.13 -12.69 32.20
CA ARG A 664 -28.54 -13.00 31.93
C ARG A 664 -29.35 -11.74 31.63
N SER A 665 -29.17 -10.70 32.45
CA SER A 665 -29.83 -9.40 32.23
C SER A 665 -29.40 -8.72 30.93
N LEU A 666 -28.12 -8.84 30.56
CA LEU A 666 -27.60 -8.31 29.30
C LEU A 666 -28.15 -9.05 28.08
N LEU A 667 -28.20 -10.38 28.14
CA LEU A 667 -28.75 -11.22 27.07
C LEU A 667 -30.24 -10.99 26.89
N ALA A 668 -31.01 -10.86 27.97
CA ALA A 668 -32.44 -10.49 27.90
C ALA A 668 -32.65 -9.15 27.17
N ARG A 669 -31.79 -8.15 27.42
CA ARG A 669 -31.82 -6.89 26.67
C ARG A 669 -31.53 -7.08 25.19
N TYR A 670 -30.54 -7.90 24.84
CA TYR A 670 -30.23 -8.22 23.45
C TYR A 670 -31.17 -9.26 22.81
N ALA A 671 -32.15 -9.79 23.54
CA ALA A 671 -33.26 -10.55 22.97
C ALA A 671 -34.34 -9.61 22.38
N ASP A 672 -34.51 -8.41 22.92
CA ASP A 672 -35.48 -7.42 22.45
C ASP A 672 -35.15 -6.90 21.03
N PRO A 673 -36.03 -7.11 20.02
CA PRO A 673 -35.90 -6.57 18.66
C PRO A 673 -35.60 -5.06 18.59
N GLY A 674 -36.04 -4.27 19.56
CA GLY A 674 -35.79 -2.84 19.66
C GLY A 674 -34.35 -2.46 20.06
N GLN A 675 -33.63 -3.34 20.77
CA GLN A 675 -32.27 -3.07 21.22
C GLN A 675 -31.28 -3.07 20.05
N PRO A 676 -30.59 -1.95 19.78
CA PRO A 676 -29.54 -1.89 18.77
C PRO A 676 -28.21 -2.45 19.30
N PHE A 677 -27.41 -3.02 18.40
CA PHE A 677 -26.00 -3.36 18.66
C PHE A 677 -25.11 -2.15 18.32
N LEU A 678 -24.85 -1.30 19.31
CA LEU A 678 -24.11 -0.06 19.14
C LEU A 678 -22.60 -0.31 18.99
N SER A 679 -21.91 0.54 18.24
CA SER A 679 -20.45 0.50 18.09
C SER A 679 -19.77 1.22 19.26
N LYS A 680 -18.98 0.46 20.01
CA LYS A 680 -18.22 0.88 21.21
C LYS A 680 -18.96 1.90 22.10
N PRO A 681 -20.13 1.54 22.67
CA PRO A 681 -20.94 2.44 23.51
C PRO A 681 -20.27 2.82 24.84
N ARG A 682 -19.19 2.14 25.24
CA ARG A 682 -18.42 2.44 26.44
C ARG A 682 -17.01 2.88 26.04
N VAL A 683 -16.67 4.14 26.34
CA VAL A 683 -15.41 4.79 25.92
C VAL A 683 -14.19 4.28 26.71
N PHE A 684 -14.41 3.65 27.86
CA PHE A 684 -13.32 3.23 28.75
C PHE A 684 -12.36 2.24 28.08
N ARG A 685 -11.20 2.75 27.65
CA ARG A 685 -10.14 2.06 26.90
C ARG A 685 -10.62 1.45 25.58
N ILE A 686 -11.21 2.28 24.72
CA ILE A 686 -11.36 1.95 23.30
C ILE A 686 -9.96 1.67 22.72
N LYS A 687 -9.76 0.51 22.09
CA LYS A 687 -8.67 0.37 21.12
C LYS A 687 -8.96 1.36 19.99
N LEU A 688 -8.03 2.29 19.75
CA LEU A 688 -8.16 3.35 18.73
C LEU A 688 -8.54 2.80 17.34
N TYR A 689 -8.23 1.53 17.06
CA TYR A 689 -8.57 0.83 15.82
C TYR A 689 -9.02 -0.60 16.13
N ASP A 690 -10.22 -0.96 15.67
CA ASP A 690 -10.78 -2.31 15.71
C ASP A 690 -11.34 -2.69 14.32
N ASP A 691 -11.44 -3.99 14.04
CA ASP A 691 -11.67 -4.54 12.68
C ASP A 691 -12.98 -4.04 12.04
N TYR A 692 -13.97 -3.66 12.85
CA TYR A 692 -15.28 -3.23 12.40
C TYR A 692 -15.49 -1.71 12.44
N ASP A 693 -14.49 -0.90 12.79
CA ASP A 693 -14.63 0.56 12.85
C ASP A 693 -14.94 1.19 11.48
N GLN A 694 -14.31 0.66 10.43
CA GLN A 694 -14.59 1.09 9.06
C GLN A 694 -16.01 0.71 8.65
N LEU A 695 -16.46 -0.51 8.98
CA LEU A 695 -17.82 -0.98 8.70
C LEU A 695 -18.87 -0.16 9.47
N ALA A 696 -18.56 0.21 10.71
CA ALA A 696 -19.37 1.09 11.53
C ALA A 696 -19.30 2.56 11.11
N ARG A 697 -18.40 2.93 10.17
CA ARG A 697 -18.10 4.31 9.75
C ARG A 697 -17.77 5.23 10.92
N ARG A 698 -17.09 4.71 11.95
CA ARG A 698 -16.92 5.42 13.24
C ARG A 698 -16.29 6.80 13.06
N LYS A 699 -15.27 6.92 12.20
CA LYS A 699 -14.58 8.19 11.90
C LYS A 699 -15.48 9.30 11.33
N GLU A 700 -16.68 8.96 10.85
CA GLU A 700 -17.60 9.92 10.24
C GLU A 700 -18.66 10.47 11.20
N TRP A 701 -18.81 9.88 12.39
CA TRP A 701 -19.84 10.28 13.36
C TRP A 701 -19.36 10.32 14.82
N ALA A 702 -18.22 9.71 15.17
CA ALA A 702 -17.62 9.81 16.49
C ALA A 702 -16.63 10.99 16.54
N ASP A 703 -16.79 11.88 17.50
CA ASP A 703 -15.84 12.98 17.74
C ASP A 703 -14.56 12.44 18.39
N GLU A 704 -13.41 12.58 17.72
CA GLU A 704 -12.09 12.18 18.27
C GLU A 704 -11.78 12.84 19.63
N LYS A 705 -12.37 14.02 19.91
CA LYS A 705 -12.18 14.74 21.19
C LYS A 705 -12.96 14.14 22.37
N ALA A 706 -14.00 13.36 22.13
CA ALA A 706 -14.76 12.70 23.20
C ALA A 706 -14.14 11.36 23.62
N ASP A 707 -13.28 10.77 22.77
CA ASP A 707 -12.66 9.46 22.98
C ASP A 707 -11.34 9.52 23.79
N GLU A 708 -10.84 10.72 24.14
CA GLU A 708 -9.67 10.93 25.04
C GLU A 708 -10.03 11.25 26.50
N ALA A 709 -11.32 11.45 26.83
CA ALA A 709 -11.79 11.90 28.14
C ALA A 709 -12.21 10.77 29.10
#